data_AF-A0A7X5C8H5-F1
#
_entry.id   AF-A0A7X5C8H5-F1
#
_cell.length_a   1.000
_cell.length_b   1.000
_cell.length_c   1.000
_cell.angle_alpha   90.00
_cell.angle_beta   90.00
_cell.angle_gamma   90.00
#
_symmetry.space_group_name_H-M   'P 1'
#
loop_
_entity.id
_entity.type
_entity.pdbx_description
1 polymer ?
#
loop_
_entity_poly.entity_id
_entity_poly.type
_entity_poly.pdbx_seq_one_letter_code
_entity_poly.pdbx_strand_id
1 'polypeptide(L)'
;MNMRKKFTFLWALLFVLVLSVFATGQPVEAASKNTVRSVAVRIDNKKATKKTYTLDVGKSKNLKVTVSPKKAMKSIRYKSSNHKIVSVSKKGKITAKKKGTAKIQITVTGKDKKKKSTWVKVKVANPMIKSVSVRIDNKNVTGTTYSLERGGWKDLKVNAAPAKAVKSIRYESSDTRVANVDQKGTVIARNTGTTRITVTAVNKDNKKKSVWVDIRVTERSQDPTPAPEPTPEPTPVTPGNSKILVAYFSATNTTEKIAGYIADGLPADLYEIDPAVPYTSADLNYSNSSSRSSIEMNDPNERPAISTIIENLEQYDTVFLGYPIWWGQAPRIISTFLESYNFSGKKIIPFCTSGSSGIGSSATNLHSLASGAEWMQGQRFSGSASHDSVTEWVNSLGLVETPEPEPEPTPEPTPDPEPGTSNILIAYFSLAENTKNSTNVDATTSASVVVDDMGKYGTTEYIAQMIQKKVGGDLHSIQTRQSYPDDFDAVVDQNHQEMQDGVLPELVQSNLDISRYDTVFIGYPVWATNAPQAVLSFLKQYDMSEKKVIPFCTHDGYGAGSSYRTISNACPQAEVLSGIAIAAKDVPAAESTVDGWLADIGLTGQDPDPEPVPDPEPEGTPIKITVGSTALDGVIYDTALAEEIKEHFPLTVSMSGYGGREYYGGLSFTPGTSQSGQLNFENGDITYCRTNNTMAIFYAQTERPNLTMEVVPIGRVTSDLSIFSSLGSREDITFSLADAGTGDDSGEKDDADKNKVLVAYFSATNTTEKLAGYLSDGLGAELYEIVPAVPYTSADLNYGDSGSRTSMEMNDVNARPEISGSVADMGQYDTVFLGYPIWWGQAPRIISTFLESYDFSGKTIIPFCTSGSSGIGSSATNLHSLASGANWLSGRRFSSSASQSDMVQWAESLGLDAIK
;
A
#
# COMPACT_ATOMS: atom_id res chain seq x y z
N MET A 1 28.36 -87.39 -15.45
CA MET A 1 27.09 -88.10 -15.21
C MET A 1 25.96 -87.08 -15.25
N ASN A 2 25.04 -87.25 -16.21
CA ASN A 2 23.71 -86.67 -16.37
C ASN A 2 23.49 -85.14 -16.35
N MET A 3 23.43 -84.57 -17.55
CA MET A 3 22.50 -83.49 -17.90
C MET A 3 21.76 -83.89 -19.19
N ARG A 4 20.48 -84.26 -19.08
CA ARG A 4 19.55 -84.46 -20.21
C ARG A 4 18.13 -84.35 -19.69
N LYS A 5 17.31 -83.56 -20.38
CA LYS A 5 15.87 -83.73 -20.71
C LYS A 5 15.36 -82.35 -21.17
N LYS A 6 14.53 -82.13 -22.19
CA LYS A 6 13.77 -82.92 -23.19
C LYS A 6 13.08 -81.85 -24.09
N PHE A 7 13.12 -81.92 -25.42
CA PHE A 7 12.02 -82.29 -26.39
C PHE A 7 11.80 -81.12 -27.38
N THR A 8 12.11 -81.17 -28.68
CA THR A 8 11.42 -81.80 -29.85
C THR A 8 9.94 -81.42 -29.99
N PHE A 9 9.49 -80.76 -31.07
CA PHE A 9 8.99 -81.30 -32.36
C PHE A 9 8.53 -80.09 -33.24
N LEU A 10 8.46 -80.02 -34.57
CA LEU A 10 7.91 -80.88 -35.63
C LEU A 10 8.30 -80.20 -36.99
N TRP A 11 9.18 -80.77 -37.82
CA TRP A 11 8.89 -81.48 -39.10
C TRP A 11 8.10 -80.72 -40.20
N ALA A 12 8.78 -80.42 -41.33
CA ALA A 12 8.35 -80.79 -42.70
C ALA A 12 9.52 -80.67 -43.72
N LEU A 13 9.88 -81.85 -44.25
CA LEU A 13 10.61 -82.25 -45.49
C LEU A 13 10.31 -81.39 -46.76
N LEU A 14 10.99 -81.44 -47.92
CA LEU A 14 12.18 -82.09 -48.53
C LEU A 14 12.13 -81.75 -50.05
N PHE A 15 13.25 -81.41 -50.71
CA PHE A 15 13.64 -81.63 -52.15
C PHE A 15 14.80 -80.64 -52.51
N VAL A 16 16.09 -81.03 -52.61
CA VAL A 16 16.83 -81.63 -53.77
C VAL A 16 16.80 -80.69 -55.00
N LEU A 17 17.87 -80.16 -55.64
CA LEU A 17 19.14 -80.74 -56.11
C LEU A 17 20.14 -79.59 -56.49
N VAL A 18 21.43 -79.94 -56.52
CA VAL A 18 22.60 -79.21 -57.05
C VAL A 18 22.56 -79.07 -58.59
N LEU A 19 22.95 -77.92 -59.17
CA LEU A 19 23.95 -77.79 -60.27
C LEU A 19 24.15 -76.32 -60.73
N SER A 20 25.34 -75.79 -60.43
CA SER A 20 26.32 -75.15 -61.33
C SER A 20 25.94 -74.00 -62.31
N VAL A 21 26.81 -72.97 -62.27
CA VAL A 21 27.28 -72.07 -63.34
C VAL A 21 26.56 -70.72 -63.53
N PHE A 22 27.28 -69.68 -63.09
CA PHE A 22 27.48 -68.31 -63.59
C PHE A 22 26.40 -67.57 -64.41
N ALA A 23 26.33 -66.26 -64.08
CA ALA A 23 25.60 -65.16 -64.74
C ALA A 23 24.09 -65.14 -64.42
N THR A 24 23.62 -64.31 -63.49
CA THR A 24 23.82 -62.86 -63.45
C THR A 24 23.86 -62.40 -61.99
N GLY A 25 24.87 -61.61 -61.64
CA GLY A 25 24.80 -60.83 -60.43
C GLY A 25 23.65 -59.83 -60.57
N GLN A 26 22.47 -60.16 -60.05
CA GLN A 26 21.61 -59.10 -59.56
C GLN A 26 22.39 -58.43 -58.42
N PRO A 27 22.68 -57.13 -58.50
CA PRO A 27 23.22 -56.45 -57.36
C PRO A 27 22.19 -56.62 -56.24
N VAL A 28 22.60 -57.24 -55.13
CA VAL A 28 21.97 -56.95 -53.84
C VAL A 28 22.12 -55.45 -53.71
N GLU A 29 21.06 -54.72 -54.04
CA GLU A 29 21.04 -53.27 -54.11
C GLU A 29 21.61 -52.79 -52.78
N ALA A 30 22.84 -52.28 -52.82
CA ALA A 30 23.55 -51.82 -51.65
C ALA A 30 22.81 -50.59 -51.14
N ALA A 31 21.72 -50.82 -50.41
CA ALA A 31 21.14 -49.99 -49.39
C ALA A 31 21.59 -48.53 -49.50
N SER A 32 21.04 -47.79 -50.49
CA SER A 32 21.47 -46.41 -50.75
C SER A 32 21.53 -45.64 -49.44
N LYS A 33 22.75 -45.23 -49.04
CA LYS A 33 22.99 -44.46 -47.80
C LYS A 33 22.23 -43.13 -47.78
N ASN A 34 21.62 -42.76 -48.91
CA ASN A 34 20.91 -41.50 -49.15
C ASN A 34 19.37 -41.60 -48.97
N THR A 35 18.80 -42.80 -48.83
CA THR A 35 17.34 -43.01 -48.69
C THR A 35 16.91 -43.18 -47.24
N VAL A 36 15.89 -42.43 -46.80
CA VAL A 36 15.33 -42.50 -45.44
C VAL A 36 14.41 -43.72 -45.26
N ARG A 37 14.79 -44.67 -44.40
CA ARG A 37 14.02 -45.91 -44.16
C ARG A 37 12.98 -45.77 -43.08
N SER A 38 13.28 -45.09 -41.97
CA SER A 38 12.33 -44.90 -40.88
C SER A 38 12.51 -43.55 -40.19
N VAL A 39 11.38 -43.04 -39.67
CA VAL A 39 11.31 -41.80 -38.89
C VAL A 39 10.56 -42.11 -37.61
N ALA A 40 11.19 -41.88 -36.47
CA ALA A 40 10.58 -42.01 -35.15
C ALA A 40 10.67 -40.68 -34.40
N VAL A 41 9.60 -40.37 -33.68
CA VAL A 41 9.43 -39.17 -32.87
C VAL A 41 9.27 -39.55 -31.41
N ARG A 42 9.97 -38.83 -30.53
CA ARG A 42 9.88 -38.90 -29.08
C ARG A 42 9.55 -37.53 -28.47
N ILE A 43 8.87 -37.55 -27.34
CA ILE A 43 8.65 -36.40 -26.46
C ILE A 43 9.02 -36.86 -25.06
N ASP A 44 9.83 -36.09 -24.34
CA ASP A 44 10.36 -36.46 -23.01
C ASP A 44 10.95 -37.89 -23.01
N ASN A 45 11.74 -38.21 -24.04
CA ASN A 45 12.33 -39.54 -24.30
C ASN A 45 11.34 -40.71 -24.52
N LYS A 46 10.02 -40.49 -24.37
CA LYS A 46 8.97 -41.49 -24.64
C LYS A 46 8.60 -41.53 -26.12
N LYS A 47 8.40 -42.73 -26.68
CA LYS A 47 8.00 -42.93 -28.09
C LYS A 47 6.61 -42.33 -28.33
N ALA A 48 6.56 -41.26 -29.14
CA ALA A 48 5.33 -40.51 -29.45
C ALA A 48 4.83 -40.74 -30.89
N THR A 49 5.58 -41.50 -31.70
CA THR A 49 5.27 -41.77 -33.10
C THR A 49 3.91 -42.44 -33.22
N LYS A 50 2.99 -41.81 -33.96
CA LYS A 50 1.59 -42.27 -34.12
C LYS A 50 0.86 -42.49 -32.78
N LYS A 51 1.27 -41.80 -31.71
CA LYS A 51 0.62 -41.82 -30.40
C LYS A 51 -0.01 -40.47 -30.06
N THR A 52 -0.89 -40.50 -29.07
CA THR A 52 -1.43 -39.30 -28.43
C THR A 52 -0.52 -38.87 -27.29
N TYR A 53 -0.19 -37.59 -27.23
CA TYR A 53 0.53 -36.97 -26.13
C TYR A 53 -0.33 -35.83 -25.56
N THR A 54 -0.55 -35.83 -24.25
CA THR A 54 -1.35 -34.79 -23.58
C THR A 54 -0.43 -33.68 -23.09
N LEU A 55 -0.80 -32.42 -23.34
CA LEU A 55 -0.05 -31.23 -22.93
C LEU A 55 -1.01 -30.18 -22.39
N ASP A 56 -0.68 -29.56 -21.25
CA ASP A 56 -1.54 -28.52 -20.70
C ASP A 56 -1.42 -27.21 -21.50
N VAL A 57 -2.51 -26.44 -21.56
CA VAL A 57 -2.54 -25.11 -22.18
C VAL A 57 -1.38 -24.25 -21.65
N GLY A 58 -0.67 -23.58 -22.56
CA GLY A 58 0.48 -22.74 -22.27
C GLY A 58 1.82 -23.49 -22.17
N LYS A 59 1.83 -24.82 -22.04
CA LYS A 59 3.07 -25.60 -22.00
C LYS A 59 3.63 -25.85 -23.40
N SER A 60 4.94 -26.05 -23.46
CA SER A 60 5.68 -26.34 -24.69
C SER A 60 6.62 -27.53 -24.51
N LYS A 61 6.86 -28.28 -25.58
CA LYS A 61 7.79 -29.43 -25.61
C LYS A 61 8.51 -29.52 -26.95
N ASN A 62 9.71 -30.10 -26.96
CA ASN A 62 10.45 -30.34 -28.19
C ASN A 62 10.22 -31.76 -28.71
N LEU A 63 9.96 -31.88 -30.02
CA LEU A 63 9.89 -33.16 -30.71
C LEU A 63 11.31 -33.65 -31.01
N LYS A 64 11.74 -34.75 -30.41
CA LYS A 64 13.01 -35.41 -30.75
C LYS A 64 12.78 -36.40 -31.90
N VAL A 65 13.31 -36.08 -33.08
CA VAL A 65 13.14 -36.90 -34.29
C VAL A 65 14.42 -37.70 -34.57
N THR A 66 14.27 -39.01 -34.69
CA THR A 66 15.33 -39.96 -35.05
C THR A 66 15.05 -40.55 -36.43
N VAL A 67 16.05 -40.54 -37.31
CA VAL A 67 15.98 -41.00 -38.70
C VAL A 67 16.97 -42.14 -38.90
N SER A 68 16.56 -43.21 -39.58
CA SER A 68 17.44 -44.34 -39.94
C SER A 68 17.47 -44.56 -41.46
N PRO A 69 18.66 -44.65 -42.09
CA PRO A 69 19.97 -44.34 -41.51
C PRO A 69 20.13 -42.82 -41.26
N LYS A 70 20.84 -42.42 -40.19
CA LYS A 70 20.97 -41.01 -39.76
C LYS A 70 21.53 -40.10 -40.86
N LYS A 71 22.49 -40.61 -41.65
CA LYS A 71 23.17 -39.87 -42.73
C LYS A 71 22.31 -39.64 -43.99
N ALA A 72 21.14 -40.29 -44.11
CA ALA A 72 20.25 -40.14 -45.27
C ALA A 72 19.41 -38.85 -45.24
N MET A 73 19.25 -38.20 -44.09
CA MET A 73 18.42 -37.00 -43.95
C MET A 73 19.06 -35.79 -44.64
N LYS A 74 18.30 -35.11 -45.52
CA LYS A 74 18.64 -33.79 -46.07
C LYS A 74 17.97 -32.67 -45.29
N SER A 75 16.66 -32.79 -45.02
CA SER A 75 15.91 -31.76 -44.28
C SER A 75 14.69 -32.33 -43.56
N ILE A 76 14.15 -31.56 -42.62
CA ILE A 76 12.96 -31.89 -41.84
C ILE A 76 11.98 -30.71 -41.82
N ARG A 77 10.68 -31.01 -41.90
CA ARG A 77 9.58 -30.03 -41.84
C ARG A 77 8.53 -30.49 -40.83
N TYR A 78 7.98 -29.53 -40.10
CA TYR A 78 6.87 -29.73 -39.18
C TYR A 78 5.64 -28.96 -39.66
N LYS A 79 4.45 -29.55 -39.50
CA LYS A 79 3.17 -28.87 -39.79
C LYS A 79 2.14 -29.27 -38.73
N SER A 80 1.44 -28.30 -38.16
CA SER A 80 0.27 -28.58 -37.33
C SER A 80 -0.99 -28.65 -38.18
N SER A 81 -1.89 -29.59 -37.85
CA SER A 81 -3.22 -29.65 -38.46
C SER A 81 -4.15 -28.55 -37.97
N ASN A 82 -3.89 -27.97 -36.79
CA ASN A 82 -4.64 -26.83 -36.26
C ASN A 82 -3.74 -25.98 -35.34
N HIS A 83 -3.22 -24.88 -35.89
CA HIS A 83 -2.30 -23.98 -35.20
C HIS A 83 -2.94 -23.20 -34.04
N LYS A 84 -4.28 -23.09 -33.99
CA LYS A 84 -5.01 -22.45 -32.88
C LYS A 84 -5.07 -23.36 -31.65
N ILE A 85 -4.97 -24.68 -31.82
CA ILE A 85 -4.92 -25.65 -30.73
C ILE A 85 -3.47 -25.91 -30.32
N VAL A 86 -2.61 -26.26 -31.28
CA VAL A 86 -1.18 -26.51 -31.04
C VAL A 86 -0.37 -25.95 -32.20
N SER A 87 0.60 -25.09 -31.91
CA SER A 87 1.56 -24.61 -32.90
C SER A 87 2.85 -25.42 -32.86
N VAL A 88 3.61 -25.43 -33.96
CA VAL A 88 4.93 -26.08 -34.03
C VAL A 88 5.92 -25.16 -34.76
N SER A 89 7.09 -24.95 -34.17
CA SER A 89 8.16 -24.14 -34.77
C SER A 89 8.94 -24.91 -35.84
N LYS A 90 9.77 -24.20 -36.62
CA LYS A 90 10.70 -24.80 -37.59
C LYS A 90 11.68 -25.80 -36.95
N LYS A 91 12.03 -25.60 -35.67
CA LYS A 91 12.92 -26.48 -34.88
C LYS A 91 12.17 -27.63 -34.17
N GLY A 92 10.85 -27.77 -34.35
CA GLY A 92 10.07 -28.86 -33.76
C GLY A 92 9.60 -28.63 -32.32
N LYS A 93 9.68 -27.39 -31.79
CA LYS A 93 9.04 -26.99 -30.52
C LYS A 93 7.53 -26.88 -30.73
N ILE A 94 6.74 -27.70 -30.04
CA ILE A 94 5.28 -27.63 -30.00
C ILE A 94 4.82 -26.76 -28.82
N THR A 95 3.79 -25.95 -29.01
CA THR A 95 3.21 -25.08 -27.97
C THR A 95 1.70 -25.24 -27.95
N ALA A 96 1.15 -25.62 -26.80
CA ALA A 96 -0.28 -25.79 -26.56
C ALA A 96 -0.96 -24.42 -26.34
N LYS A 97 -1.95 -24.09 -27.16
CA LYS A 97 -2.61 -22.78 -27.15
C LYS A 97 -4.04 -22.85 -26.62
N LYS A 98 -4.82 -23.84 -27.04
CA LYS A 98 -6.24 -23.97 -26.67
C LYS A 98 -6.62 -25.43 -26.48
N LYS A 99 -7.49 -25.70 -25.50
CA LYS A 99 -8.09 -27.04 -25.27
C LYS A 99 -8.64 -27.60 -26.57
N GLY A 100 -8.29 -28.85 -26.87
CA GLY A 100 -8.65 -29.50 -28.13
C GLY A 100 -7.61 -30.54 -28.55
N THR A 101 -7.66 -31.00 -29.80
CA THR A 101 -6.70 -31.97 -30.33
C THR A 101 -6.20 -31.57 -31.70
N ALA A 102 -4.90 -31.67 -31.95
CA ALA A 102 -4.27 -31.42 -33.25
C ALA A 102 -3.21 -32.48 -33.55
N LYS A 103 -2.97 -32.77 -34.83
CA LYS A 103 -1.86 -33.63 -35.27
C LYS A 103 -0.69 -32.75 -35.70
N ILE A 104 0.51 -33.07 -35.22
CA ILE A 104 1.75 -32.54 -35.77
C ILE A 104 2.29 -33.57 -36.75
N GLN A 105 2.38 -33.18 -38.02
CA GLN A 105 2.99 -33.95 -39.08
C GLN A 105 4.47 -33.59 -39.18
N ILE A 106 5.32 -34.62 -39.24
CA ILE A 106 6.76 -34.52 -39.40
C ILE A 106 7.10 -35.15 -40.75
N THR A 107 7.70 -34.36 -41.65
CA THR A 107 8.13 -34.82 -42.98
C THR A 107 9.63 -34.69 -43.08
N VAL A 108 10.32 -35.80 -43.35
CA VAL A 108 11.77 -35.87 -43.56
C VAL A 108 12.03 -36.07 -45.06
N THR A 109 12.90 -35.24 -45.63
CA THR A 109 13.36 -35.38 -47.02
C THR A 109 14.74 -36.01 -47.02
N GLY A 110 14.92 -37.11 -47.76
CA GLY A 110 16.21 -37.77 -47.97
C GLY A 110 17.11 -37.00 -48.92
N LYS A 111 18.41 -37.34 -48.94
CA LYS A 111 19.37 -36.80 -49.93
C LYS A 111 19.03 -37.22 -51.36
N ASP A 112 18.33 -38.36 -51.51
CA ASP A 112 17.70 -38.84 -52.74
C ASP A 112 16.42 -38.06 -53.15
N LYS A 113 16.07 -36.98 -52.45
CA LYS A 113 14.86 -36.17 -52.63
C LYS A 113 13.53 -36.89 -52.31
N LYS A 114 13.55 -38.17 -51.89
CA LYS A 114 12.33 -38.88 -51.46
C LYS A 114 11.90 -38.41 -50.07
N LYS A 115 10.57 -38.39 -49.82
CA LYS A 115 9.99 -37.89 -48.56
C LYS A 115 9.40 -39.04 -47.75
N LYS A 116 9.60 -39.02 -46.44
CA LYS A 116 8.90 -39.90 -45.49
C LYS A 116 8.24 -39.07 -44.40
N SER A 117 6.95 -39.33 -44.17
CA SER A 117 6.15 -38.59 -43.18
C SER A 117 5.66 -39.47 -42.05
N THR A 118 5.56 -38.89 -40.86
CA THR A 118 4.90 -39.48 -39.69
C THR A 118 4.17 -38.39 -38.91
N TRP A 119 3.50 -38.73 -37.81
CA TRP A 119 2.75 -37.76 -37.02
C TRP A 119 2.77 -38.08 -35.52
N VAL A 120 2.47 -37.06 -34.72
CA VAL A 120 2.13 -37.15 -33.29
C VAL A 120 0.80 -36.44 -33.07
N LYS A 121 -0.14 -37.05 -32.35
CA LYS A 121 -1.41 -36.40 -31.98
C LYS A 121 -1.19 -35.73 -30.63
N VAL A 122 -1.46 -34.42 -30.54
CA VAL A 122 -1.34 -33.64 -29.30
C VAL A 122 -2.74 -33.31 -28.81
N LYS A 123 -3.08 -33.78 -27.61
CA LYS A 123 -4.32 -33.42 -26.89
C LYS A 123 -3.97 -32.31 -25.91
N VAL A 124 -4.60 -31.15 -26.06
CA VAL A 124 -4.43 -30.03 -25.15
C VAL A 124 -5.52 -30.05 -24.09
N ALA A 125 -5.11 -30.07 -22.82
CA ALA A 125 -6.00 -30.05 -21.65
C ALA A 125 -5.84 -28.75 -20.86
N ASN A 126 -6.87 -28.37 -20.09
CA ASN A 126 -6.70 -27.31 -19.09
C ASN A 126 -5.88 -27.87 -17.92
N PRO A 127 -5.00 -27.07 -17.30
CA PRO A 127 -4.21 -27.52 -16.17
C PRO A 127 -5.12 -27.88 -14.98
N MET A 128 -4.71 -28.89 -14.21
CA MET A 128 -5.38 -29.28 -12.96
C MET A 128 -4.82 -28.49 -11.78
N ILE A 129 -5.68 -28.19 -10.81
CA ILE A 129 -5.29 -27.65 -9.50
C ILE A 129 -4.62 -28.79 -8.72
N LYS A 130 -3.37 -28.60 -8.32
CA LYS A 130 -2.54 -29.60 -7.63
C LYS A 130 -2.57 -29.43 -6.13
N SER A 131 -2.63 -28.21 -5.61
CA SER A 131 -2.69 -27.91 -4.18
C SER A 131 -3.58 -26.70 -3.92
N VAL A 132 -4.14 -26.64 -2.72
CA VAL A 132 -4.85 -25.50 -2.12
C VAL A 132 -4.40 -25.44 -0.66
N SER A 133 -4.15 -24.26 -0.13
CA SER A 133 -3.84 -24.03 1.28
C SER A 133 -4.46 -22.70 1.74
N VAL A 134 -4.82 -22.63 3.01
CA VAL A 134 -5.39 -21.45 3.67
C VAL A 134 -4.37 -20.91 4.66
N ARG A 135 -4.21 -19.58 4.69
CA ARG A 135 -3.38 -18.87 5.67
C ARG A 135 -4.18 -17.81 6.38
N ILE A 136 -3.83 -17.59 7.64
CA ILE A 136 -4.26 -16.46 8.48
C ILE A 136 -2.98 -15.91 9.09
N ASP A 137 -2.78 -14.58 9.08
CA ASP A 137 -1.57 -13.92 9.62
C ASP A 137 -0.26 -14.57 9.15
N ASN A 138 -0.20 -14.84 7.84
CA ASN A 138 0.91 -15.52 7.17
C ASN A 138 1.22 -16.94 7.70
N LYS A 139 0.46 -17.50 8.64
CA LYS A 139 0.58 -18.88 9.12
C LYS A 139 -0.32 -19.81 8.31
N ASN A 140 0.17 -21.01 7.97
CA ASN A 140 -0.65 -22.01 7.25
C ASN A 140 -1.58 -22.73 8.23
N VAL A 141 -2.88 -22.55 8.06
CA VAL A 141 -3.95 -23.11 8.92
C VAL A 141 -4.76 -24.21 8.22
N THR A 142 -4.23 -24.73 7.12
CA THR A 142 -4.91 -25.77 6.34
C THR A 142 -5.09 -27.04 7.15
N GLY A 143 -6.34 -27.44 7.39
CA GLY A 143 -6.68 -28.63 8.14
C GLY A 143 -6.42 -28.50 9.65
N THR A 144 -6.32 -27.28 10.17
CA THR A 144 -6.11 -27.00 11.60
C THR A 144 -7.32 -26.28 12.19
N THR A 145 -7.28 -26.06 13.50
CA THR A 145 -8.22 -25.19 14.21
C THR A 145 -7.58 -23.82 14.44
N TYR A 146 -8.34 -22.75 14.22
CA TYR A 146 -7.95 -21.37 14.51
C TYR A 146 -8.97 -20.77 15.49
N SER A 147 -8.48 -20.14 16.57
CA SER A 147 -9.33 -19.54 17.59
C SER A 147 -9.63 -18.08 17.26
N LEU A 148 -10.88 -17.66 17.45
CA LEU A 148 -11.34 -16.30 17.25
C LEU A 148 -12.29 -15.94 18.38
N GLU A 149 -12.20 -14.74 18.94
CA GLU A 149 -13.16 -14.30 19.94
C GLU A 149 -14.50 -13.95 19.30
N ARG A 150 -15.59 -14.10 20.06
CA ARG A 150 -16.94 -13.72 19.63
C ARG A 150 -16.96 -12.24 19.22
N GLY A 151 -17.51 -11.94 18.04
CA GLY A 151 -17.48 -10.60 17.43
C GLY A 151 -16.21 -10.30 16.63
N GLY A 152 -15.14 -11.07 16.82
CA GLY A 152 -13.91 -10.96 16.04
C GLY A 152 -14.07 -11.41 14.59
N TRP A 153 -13.16 -10.96 13.72
CA TRP A 153 -13.15 -11.33 12.30
C TRP A 153 -11.74 -11.57 11.78
N LYS A 154 -11.63 -12.32 10.67
CA LYS A 154 -10.34 -12.61 10.04
C LYS A 154 -10.42 -13.00 8.57
N ASP A 155 -9.45 -12.55 7.77
CA ASP A 155 -9.36 -12.90 6.35
C ASP A 155 -8.59 -14.19 6.09
N LEU A 156 -9.21 -15.08 5.30
CA LEU A 156 -8.56 -16.29 4.79
C LEU A 156 -7.76 -15.99 3.52
N LYS A 157 -6.42 -16.03 3.61
CA LYS A 157 -5.53 -15.95 2.44
C LYS A 157 -5.38 -17.31 1.77
N VAL A 158 -5.95 -17.48 0.58
CA VAL A 158 -5.97 -18.77 -0.15
C VAL A 158 -4.88 -18.85 -1.21
N ASN A 159 -4.01 -19.86 -1.11
CA ASN A 159 -3.02 -20.19 -2.12
C ASN A 159 -3.39 -21.48 -2.86
N ALA A 160 -3.61 -21.40 -4.18
CA ALA A 160 -3.92 -22.57 -5.01
C ALA A 160 -2.96 -22.69 -6.20
N ALA A 161 -2.27 -23.83 -6.32
CA ALA A 161 -1.22 -24.02 -7.31
C ALA A 161 -1.55 -25.14 -8.32
N PRO A 162 -1.22 -24.95 -9.61
CA PRO A 162 -0.70 -23.71 -10.20
C PRO A 162 -1.81 -22.65 -10.33
N ALA A 163 -1.50 -21.38 -10.05
CA ALA A 163 -2.49 -20.29 -10.06
C ALA A 163 -3.26 -20.19 -11.38
N LYS A 164 -2.58 -20.41 -12.52
CA LYS A 164 -3.20 -20.40 -13.87
C LYS A 164 -4.26 -21.50 -14.11
N ALA A 165 -4.35 -22.49 -13.22
CA ALA A 165 -5.41 -23.51 -13.27
C ALA A 165 -6.69 -23.06 -12.57
N VAL A 166 -6.62 -22.09 -11.67
CA VAL A 166 -7.75 -21.64 -10.86
C VAL A 166 -8.63 -20.72 -11.70
N LYS A 167 -9.94 -21.00 -11.68
CA LYS A 167 -10.99 -20.18 -12.28
C LYS A 167 -11.71 -19.37 -11.21
N SER A 168 -11.98 -19.97 -10.05
CA SER A 168 -12.66 -19.32 -8.92
C SER A 168 -12.32 -20.01 -7.61
N ILE A 169 -12.40 -19.28 -6.50
CA ILE A 169 -12.40 -19.79 -5.12
C ILE A 169 -13.82 -19.63 -4.56
N ARG A 170 -14.23 -20.53 -3.66
CA ARG A 170 -15.51 -20.49 -2.95
C ARG A 170 -15.29 -20.85 -1.50
N TYR A 171 -16.05 -20.21 -0.63
CA TYR A 171 -16.05 -20.43 0.82
C TYR A 171 -17.41 -20.93 1.26
N GLU A 172 -17.44 -21.73 2.32
CA GLU A 172 -18.66 -22.28 2.90
C GLU A 172 -18.39 -22.58 4.37
N SER A 173 -19.25 -22.09 5.27
CA SER A 173 -19.24 -22.46 6.69
C SER A 173 -20.19 -23.63 6.91
N SER A 174 -19.78 -24.64 7.68
CA SER A 174 -20.67 -25.75 8.05
C SER A 174 -21.76 -25.35 9.05
N ASP A 175 -21.52 -24.31 9.82
CA ASP A 175 -22.47 -23.70 10.75
C ASP A 175 -22.22 -22.18 10.79
N THR A 176 -23.04 -21.45 10.04
CA THR A 176 -22.98 -19.99 9.94
C THR A 176 -23.36 -19.29 11.24
N ARG A 177 -24.01 -19.98 12.18
CA ARG A 177 -24.36 -19.42 13.50
C ARG A 177 -23.15 -19.32 14.40
N VAL A 178 -22.15 -20.20 14.23
CA VAL A 178 -20.89 -20.15 14.99
C VAL A 178 -19.93 -19.15 14.34
N ALA A 179 -19.68 -19.28 13.03
CA ALA A 179 -18.93 -18.28 12.28
C ALA A 179 -19.38 -18.25 10.81
N ASN A 180 -19.57 -17.05 10.27
CA ASN A 180 -19.92 -16.83 8.87
C ASN A 180 -18.66 -16.59 8.03
N VAL A 181 -18.72 -16.84 6.72
CA VAL A 181 -17.65 -16.50 5.77
C VAL A 181 -18.23 -15.89 4.51
N ASP A 182 -17.70 -14.74 4.10
CA ASP A 182 -18.18 -14.02 2.92
C ASP A 182 -17.57 -14.53 1.60
N GLN A 183 -17.88 -13.87 0.48
CA GLN A 183 -17.36 -14.24 -0.84
C GLN A 183 -15.87 -13.91 -1.02
N LYS A 184 -15.31 -12.98 -0.24
CA LYS A 184 -13.90 -12.59 -0.27
C LYS A 184 -13.04 -13.53 0.59
N GLY A 185 -13.65 -14.22 1.56
CA GLY A 185 -12.99 -15.13 2.49
C GLY A 185 -12.82 -14.53 3.89
N THR A 186 -13.55 -13.47 4.22
CA THR A 186 -13.59 -12.87 5.56
C THR A 186 -14.50 -13.71 6.44
N VAL A 187 -13.94 -14.25 7.53
CA VAL A 187 -14.64 -15.03 8.55
C VAL A 187 -15.03 -14.11 9.70
N ILE A 188 -16.27 -14.18 10.15
CA ILE A 188 -16.78 -13.40 11.30
C ILE A 188 -17.28 -14.39 12.35
N ALA A 189 -16.75 -14.31 13.57
CA ALA A 189 -17.17 -15.11 14.71
C ALA A 189 -18.48 -14.58 15.31
N ARG A 190 -19.49 -15.45 15.41
CA ARG A 190 -20.85 -15.07 15.84
C ARG A 190 -21.22 -15.62 17.22
N ASN A 191 -21.13 -16.93 17.39
CA ASN A 191 -21.46 -17.60 18.65
C ASN A 191 -20.36 -18.59 19.03
N THR A 192 -20.17 -18.80 20.33
CA THR A 192 -19.21 -19.79 20.83
C THR A 192 -19.46 -21.16 20.24
N GLY A 193 -18.39 -21.87 19.91
CA GLY A 193 -18.48 -23.19 19.31
C GLY A 193 -17.34 -23.46 18.36
N THR A 194 -17.49 -24.44 17.49
CA THR A 194 -16.51 -24.69 16.43
C THR A 194 -17.23 -24.99 15.13
N THR A 195 -16.90 -24.28 14.06
CA THR A 195 -17.44 -24.51 12.72
C THR A 195 -16.33 -24.68 11.70
N ARG A 196 -16.57 -25.46 10.65
CA ARG A 196 -15.63 -25.69 9.58
C ARG A 196 -15.85 -24.72 8.43
N ILE A 197 -14.83 -23.96 8.08
CA ILE A 197 -14.79 -23.21 6.83
C ILE A 197 -14.13 -24.06 5.74
N THR A 198 -14.88 -24.38 4.70
CA THR A 198 -14.41 -25.12 3.52
C THR A 198 -14.05 -24.17 2.40
N VAL A 199 -12.80 -24.23 1.94
CA VAL A 199 -12.29 -23.46 0.80
C VAL A 199 -12.18 -24.36 -0.42
N THR A 200 -12.89 -24.02 -1.49
CA THR A 200 -12.96 -24.80 -2.73
C THR A 200 -12.41 -24.02 -3.92
N ALA A 201 -11.30 -24.49 -4.48
CA ALA A 201 -10.76 -23.99 -5.73
C ALA A 201 -11.33 -24.77 -6.93
N VAL A 202 -11.81 -24.06 -7.95
CA VAL A 202 -12.45 -24.63 -9.14
C VAL A 202 -11.63 -24.29 -10.38
N ASN A 203 -11.37 -25.26 -11.26
CA ASN A 203 -10.66 -25.02 -12.52
C ASN A 203 -11.61 -24.73 -13.70
N LYS A 204 -11.05 -24.44 -14.88
CA LYS A 204 -11.82 -24.16 -16.12
C LYS A 204 -12.68 -25.32 -16.63
N ASP A 205 -12.42 -26.54 -16.17
CA ASP A 205 -13.23 -27.73 -16.46
C ASP A 205 -14.25 -28.04 -15.34
N ASN A 206 -14.48 -27.09 -14.42
CA ASN A 206 -15.31 -27.23 -13.22
C ASN A 206 -14.88 -28.35 -12.26
N LYS A 207 -13.62 -28.81 -12.36
CA LYS A 207 -13.05 -29.74 -11.38
C LYS A 207 -12.68 -28.97 -10.12
N LYS A 208 -13.03 -29.54 -8.97
CA LYS A 208 -12.87 -28.92 -7.66
C LYS A 208 -11.70 -29.56 -6.91
N LYS A 209 -11.01 -28.75 -6.11
CA LYS A 209 -10.13 -29.21 -5.03
C LYS A 209 -10.43 -28.37 -3.79
N SER A 210 -10.71 -29.03 -2.67
CA SER A 210 -11.15 -28.37 -1.44
C SER A 210 -10.19 -28.67 -0.30
N VAL A 211 -10.08 -27.71 0.60
CA VAL A 211 -9.42 -27.81 1.91
C VAL A 211 -10.31 -27.12 2.95
N TRP A 212 -9.95 -27.19 4.21
CA TRP A 212 -10.75 -26.64 5.30
C TRP A 212 -9.88 -26.04 6.40
N VAL A 213 -10.48 -25.21 7.25
CA VAL A 213 -9.98 -24.76 8.55
C VAL A 213 -11.15 -24.76 9.51
N ASP A 214 -10.94 -25.23 10.74
CA ASP A 214 -11.96 -25.17 11.79
C ASP A 214 -11.79 -23.86 12.55
N ILE A 215 -12.86 -23.09 12.73
CA ILE A 215 -12.89 -21.83 13.46
C ILE A 215 -13.53 -22.12 14.81
N ARG A 216 -12.73 -22.02 15.87
CA ARG A 216 -13.19 -22.14 17.25
C ARG A 216 -13.49 -20.74 17.78
N VAL A 217 -14.76 -20.48 18.05
CA VAL A 217 -15.19 -19.22 18.65
C VAL A 217 -15.20 -19.37 20.16
N THR A 218 -14.44 -18.52 20.84
CA THR A 218 -14.42 -18.41 22.30
C THR A 218 -15.17 -17.16 22.75
N GLU A 219 -15.69 -17.15 23.98
CA GLU A 219 -16.18 -15.90 24.56
C GLU A 219 -15.04 -14.89 24.64
N ARG A 220 -15.38 -13.61 24.49
CA ARG A 220 -14.46 -12.50 24.77
C ARG A 220 -14.08 -12.61 26.25
N SER A 221 -12.79 -12.64 26.58
CA SER A 221 -12.37 -12.70 27.97
C SER A 221 -12.83 -11.42 28.68
N GLN A 222 -13.84 -11.53 29.53
CA GLN A 222 -14.06 -10.56 30.60
C GLN A 222 -13.02 -10.85 31.69
N ASP A 223 -12.43 -9.79 32.25
CA ASP A 223 -11.65 -9.91 33.48
C ASP A 223 -12.45 -10.68 34.55
N PRO A 224 -11.79 -11.44 35.44
CA PRO A 224 -12.49 -12.32 36.36
C PRO A 224 -13.24 -11.51 37.42
N THR A 225 -14.55 -11.39 37.25
CA THR A 225 -15.48 -11.00 38.33
C THR A 225 -15.47 -12.07 39.43
N PRO A 226 -15.47 -11.71 40.74
CA PRO A 226 -15.39 -12.68 41.84
C PRO A 226 -16.59 -13.63 41.88
N ALA A 227 -16.36 -14.84 42.39
CA ALA A 227 -17.35 -15.91 42.52
C ALA A 227 -18.58 -15.53 43.37
N PRO A 228 -19.76 -16.15 43.14
CA PRO A 228 -21.03 -15.67 43.68
C PRO A 228 -21.24 -16.08 45.14
N GLU A 229 -21.65 -15.12 45.98
CA GLU A 229 -22.25 -15.40 47.29
C GLU A 229 -23.75 -15.76 47.15
N PRO A 230 -24.32 -16.52 48.11
CA PRO A 230 -25.61 -17.17 47.94
C PRO A 230 -26.80 -16.22 48.05
N THR A 231 -27.81 -16.52 47.23
CA THR A 231 -29.09 -15.84 47.06
C THR A 231 -29.90 -15.62 48.35
N PRO A 232 -30.45 -14.41 48.58
CA PRO A 232 -31.68 -14.23 49.33
C PRO A 232 -32.90 -13.98 48.43
N GLU A 233 -34.06 -14.42 48.93
CA GLU A 233 -35.42 -14.38 48.36
C GLU A 233 -35.98 -12.96 48.10
N PRO A 234 -37.07 -12.83 47.30
CA PRO A 234 -37.39 -11.61 46.57
C PRO A 234 -38.09 -10.56 47.44
N THR A 235 -37.58 -9.33 47.45
CA THR A 235 -38.28 -8.10 47.85
C THR A 235 -37.74 -6.90 47.06
N PRO A 236 -38.49 -5.78 46.98
CA PRO A 236 -38.86 -5.12 45.73
C PRO A 236 -37.74 -4.28 45.11
N VAL A 237 -37.73 -4.29 43.78
CA VAL A 237 -36.84 -3.54 42.89
C VAL A 237 -36.69 -2.07 43.30
N THR A 238 -35.44 -1.69 43.56
CA THR A 238 -34.96 -0.30 43.52
C THR A 238 -34.13 -0.15 42.22
N PRO A 239 -34.30 0.93 41.43
CA PRO A 239 -33.69 1.06 40.12
C PRO A 239 -32.22 1.48 40.25
N GLY A 240 -31.31 0.76 39.60
CA GLY A 240 -29.89 1.09 39.64
C GLY A 240 -28.96 0.01 39.09
N ASN A 241 -29.15 -0.36 37.81
CA ASN A 241 -28.12 -0.83 36.87
C ASN A 241 -28.83 -1.32 35.60
N SER A 242 -29.22 -0.40 34.72
CA SER A 242 -30.01 -0.73 33.53
C SER A 242 -29.18 -1.53 32.53
N LYS A 243 -29.47 -2.82 32.35
CA LYS A 243 -28.84 -3.62 31.31
C LYS A 243 -29.39 -3.22 29.95
N ILE A 244 -28.51 -3.04 28.96
CA ILE A 244 -28.87 -2.59 27.61
C ILE A 244 -28.77 -3.76 26.63
N LEU A 245 -29.74 -3.89 25.74
CA LEU A 245 -29.74 -4.84 24.62
C LEU A 245 -29.73 -4.07 23.29
N VAL A 246 -28.91 -4.49 22.33
CA VAL A 246 -28.96 -4.07 20.94
C VAL A 246 -29.49 -5.23 20.10
N ALA A 247 -30.80 -5.23 19.82
CA ALA A 247 -31.45 -6.23 18.98
C ALA A 247 -31.59 -5.71 17.54
N TYR A 248 -31.15 -6.47 16.53
CA TYR A 248 -31.23 -6.02 15.14
C TYR A 248 -31.56 -7.13 14.15
N PHE A 249 -32.25 -6.79 13.05
CA PHE A 249 -32.34 -7.63 11.86
C PHE A 249 -31.46 -7.06 10.75
N SER A 250 -30.69 -7.91 10.07
CA SER A 250 -29.95 -7.52 8.86
C SER A 250 -29.95 -8.62 7.80
N ALA A 251 -30.42 -8.29 6.59
CA ALA A 251 -30.40 -9.23 5.47
C ALA A 251 -29.11 -9.16 4.63
N THR A 252 -28.38 -8.05 4.71
CA THR A 252 -27.16 -7.76 3.91
C THR A 252 -26.07 -7.04 4.73
N ASN A 253 -26.12 -7.21 6.05
CA ASN A 253 -25.11 -6.78 7.04
C ASN A 253 -24.92 -5.27 7.22
N THR A 254 -25.65 -4.41 6.50
CA THR A 254 -25.54 -2.94 6.70
C THR A 254 -26.03 -2.52 8.09
N THR A 255 -27.17 -3.05 8.53
CA THR A 255 -27.71 -2.79 9.88
C THR A 255 -26.88 -3.47 10.97
N GLU A 256 -26.32 -4.65 10.69
CA GLU A 256 -25.41 -5.38 11.60
C GLU A 256 -24.20 -4.52 11.96
N LYS A 257 -23.58 -3.88 10.96
CA LYS A 257 -22.47 -2.94 11.17
C LYS A 257 -22.83 -1.83 12.17
N ILE A 258 -23.98 -1.18 11.98
CA ILE A 258 -24.44 -0.09 12.87
C ILE A 258 -24.77 -0.62 14.27
N ALA A 259 -25.38 -1.80 14.36
CA ALA A 259 -25.67 -2.44 15.64
C ALA A 259 -24.38 -2.74 16.44
N GLY A 260 -23.32 -3.17 15.74
CA GLY A 260 -21.98 -3.33 16.30
C GLY A 260 -21.45 -2.03 16.90
N TYR A 261 -21.50 -0.92 16.15
CA TYR A 261 -21.04 0.38 16.64
C TYR A 261 -21.81 0.88 17.88
N ILE A 262 -23.13 0.63 17.95
CA ILE A 262 -23.93 0.96 19.13
C ILE A 262 -23.48 0.11 20.34
N ALA A 263 -23.25 -1.19 20.12
CA ALA A 263 -22.82 -2.11 21.17
C ALA A 263 -21.37 -1.86 21.62
N ASP A 264 -20.50 -1.36 20.75
CA ASP A 264 -19.13 -0.97 21.11
C ASP A 264 -19.10 0.28 22.01
N GLY A 265 -20.05 1.21 21.80
CA GLY A 265 -20.18 2.43 22.59
C GLY A 265 -20.93 2.30 23.92
N LEU A 266 -21.48 1.12 24.24
CA LEU A 266 -22.28 0.88 25.45
C LEU A 266 -21.90 -0.44 26.12
N PRO A 267 -22.11 -0.60 27.43
CA PRO A 267 -22.11 -1.90 28.08
C PRO A 267 -23.38 -2.69 27.71
N ALA A 268 -23.58 -2.98 26.42
CA ALA A 268 -24.79 -3.58 25.87
C ALA A 268 -24.55 -4.99 25.30
N ASP A 269 -25.53 -5.86 25.47
CA ASP A 269 -25.54 -7.17 24.81
C ASP A 269 -26.02 -7.01 23.36
N LEU A 270 -25.34 -7.65 22.39
CA LEU A 270 -25.71 -7.60 20.98
C LEU A 270 -26.48 -8.86 20.56
N TYR A 271 -27.62 -8.70 19.88
CA TYR A 271 -28.49 -9.80 19.47
C TYR A 271 -29.01 -9.64 18.04
N GLU A 272 -28.75 -10.63 17.18
CA GLU A 272 -29.30 -10.72 15.83
C GLU A 272 -30.66 -11.43 15.84
N ILE A 273 -31.67 -10.78 15.25
CA ILE A 273 -33.01 -11.32 15.03
C ILE A 273 -32.95 -12.19 13.77
N ASP A 274 -32.50 -13.44 13.96
CA ASP A 274 -32.33 -14.37 12.85
C ASP A 274 -33.67 -14.94 12.35
N PRO A 275 -33.95 -14.88 11.03
CA PRO A 275 -35.09 -15.58 10.46
C PRO A 275 -34.86 -17.10 10.47
N ALA A 276 -35.89 -17.87 10.87
CA ALA A 276 -35.88 -19.32 10.80
C ALA A 276 -35.63 -19.85 9.38
N VAL A 277 -36.02 -19.08 8.37
CA VAL A 277 -35.67 -19.30 6.97
C VAL A 277 -34.91 -18.06 6.46
N PRO A 278 -33.60 -18.14 6.21
CA PRO A 278 -32.80 -17.02 5.71
C PRO A 278 -33.34 -16.41 4.42
N TYR A 279 -33.20 -15.08 4.28
CA TYR A 279 -33.58 -14.37 3.05
C TYR A 279 -32.51 -14.57 1.98
N THR A 280 -32.92 -15.03 0.80
CA THR A 280 -32.04 -15.13 -0.36
C THR A 280 -32.02 -13.82 -1.15
N SER A 281 -31.05 -13.65 -2.06
CA SER A 281 -31.05 -12.51 -2.98
C SER A 281 -32.29 -12.46 -3.88
N ALA A 282 -32.94 -13.59 -4.17
CA ALA A 282 -34.19 -13.64 -4.92
C ALA A 282 -35.37 -13.14 -4.07
N ASP A 283 -35.35 -13.43 -2.78
CA ASP A 283 -36.35 -12.97 -1.81
C ASP A 283 -36.30 -11.46 -1.59
N LEU A 284 -35.10 -10.88 -1.64
CA LEU A 284 -34.84 -9.44 -1.46
C LEU A 284 -35.00 -8.62 -2.75
N ASN A 285 -35.35 -9.25 -3.88
CA ASN A 285 -35.50 -8.56 -5.14
C ASN A 285 -36.78 -7.71 -5.15
N TYR A 286 -36.69 -6.47 -4.68
CA TYR A 286 -37.79 -5.52 -4.58
C TYR A 286 -38.42 -5.15 -5.93
N SER A 287 -37.75 -5.37 -7.07
CA SER A 287 -38.35 -5.16 -8.39
C SER A 287 -39.26 -6.32 -8.83
N ASN A 288 -39.29 -7.41 -8.08
CA ASN A 288 -40.14 -8.57 -8.32
C ASN A 288 -41.26 -8.60 -7.26
N SER A 289 -42.50 -8.29 -7.66
CA SER A 289 -43.67 -8.29 -6.77
C SER A 289 -44.03 -9.66 -6.19
N SER A 290 -43.50 -10.75 -6.76
CA SER A 290 -43.63 -12.11 -6.24
C SER A 290 -42.43 -12.58 -5.41
N SER A 291 -41.45 -11.70 -5.15
CA SER A 291 -40.37 -12.01 -4.20
C SER A 291 -40.94 -12.13 -2.78
N ARG A 292 -40.33 -12.98 -1.95
CA ARG A 292 -40.76 -13.17 -0.56
C ARG A 292 -40.86 -11.85 0.21
N SER A 293 -39.85 -10.97 0.12
CA SER A 293 -39.92 -9.66 0.80
C SER A 293 -41.07 -8.79 0.29
N SER A 294 -41.40 -8.82 -1.01
CA SER A 294 -42.54 -8.06 -1.54
C SER A 294 -43.88 -8.65 -1.08
N ILE A 295 -44.00 -9.98 -1.00
CA ILE A 295 -45.19 -10.65 -0.47
C ILE A 295 -45.37 -10.30 1.01
N GLU A 296 -44.32 -10.46 1.82
CA GLU A 296 -44.36 -10.15 3.26
C GLU A 296 -44.68 -8.68 3.52
N MET A 297 -44.09 -7.75 2.76
CA MET A 297 -44.33 -6.33 2.99
C MET A 297 -45.72 -5.86 2.55
N ASN A 298 -46.34 -6.54 1.57
CA ASN A 298 -47.72 -6.28 1.14
C ASN A 298 -48.78 -6.82 2.11
N ASP A 299 -48.46 -7.82 2.93
CA ASP A 299 -49.36 -8.34 3.96
C ASP A 299 -48.96 -7.83 5.36
N PRO A 300 -49.75 -6.93 5.99
CA PRO A 300 -49.45 -6.43 7.33
C PRO A 300 -49.52 -7.47 8.44
N ASN A 301 -50.18 -8.61 8.20
CA ASN A 301 -50.33 -9.68 9.18
C ASN A 301 -49.26 -10.77 9.06
N GLU A 302 -48.36 -10.67 8.08
CA GLU A 302 -47.28 -11.63 7.93
C GLU A 302 -46.32 -11.56 9.12
N ARG A 303 -45.91 -12.73 9.62
CA ARG A 303 -45.01 -12.89 10.78
C ARG A 303 -43.92 -13.91 10.46
N PRO A 304 -42.87 -13.53 9.71
CA PRO A 304 -41.74 -14.42 9.44
C PRO A 304 -41.17 -14.97 10.75
N ALA A 305 -41.08 -16.30 10.87
CA ALA A 305 -40.62 -16.95 12.09
C ALA A 305 -39.14 -16.62 12.38
N ILE A 306 -38.80 -16.44 13.65
CA ILE A 306 -37.43 -16.25 14.15
C ILE A 306 -36.86 -17.60 14.61
N SER A 307 -35.55 -17.83 14.42
CA SER A 307 -34.87 -19.08 14.83
C SER A 307 -34.39 -19.10 16.28
N THR A 308 -34.32 -17.93 16.92
CA THR A 308 -33.68 -17.75 18.22
C THR A 308 -34.63 -17.07 19.19
N ILE A 309 -34.58 -17.48 20.46
CA ILE A 309 -35.36 -16.89 21.56
C ILE A 309 -34.37 -16.29 22.57
N ILE A 310 -34.65 -15.09 23.07
CA ILE A 310 -33.92 -14.47 24.17
C ILE A 310 -34.51 -15.04 25.46
N GLU A 311 -33.79 -15.94 26.13
CA GLU A 311 -34.31 -16.65 27.31
C GLU A 311 -34.60 -15.71 28.49
N ASN A 312 -33.84 -14.61 28.63
CA ASN A 312 -33.93 -13.68 29.75
C ASN A 312 -34.09 -12.22 29.27
N LEU A 313 -35.10 -11.90 28.46
CA LEU A 313 -35.31 -10.52 28.02
C LEU A 313 -35.67 -9.57 29.19
N GLU A 314 -36.25 -10.11 30.27
CA GLU A 314 -36.73 -9.29 31.38
C GLU A 314 -35.62 -8.50 32.09
N GLN A 315 -34.36 -8.98 32.03
CA GLN A 315 -33.20 -8.32 32.63
C GLN A 315 -32.81 -6.98 31.97
N TYR A 316 -33.31 -6.69 30.77
CA TYR A 316 -32.95 -5.48 30.03
C TYR A 316 -33.97 -4.39 30.23
N ASP A 317 -33.54 -3.20 30.63
CA ASP A 317 -34.42 -2.05 30.78
C ASP A 317 -34.49 -1.21 29.50
N THR A 318 -33.41 -1.23 28.70
CA THR A 318 -33.32 -0.52 27.41
C THR A 318 -33.00 -1.47 26.27
N VAL A 319 -33.73 -1.34 25.16
CA VAL A 319 -33.58 -2.16 23.95
C VAL A 319 -33.44 -1.25 22.73
N PHE A 320 -32.26 -1.23 22.13
CA PHE A 320 -32.09 -0.70 20.78
C PHE A 320 -32.67 -1.70 19.77
N LEU A 321 -33.47 -1.21 18.82
CA LEU A 321 -34.17 -2.04 17.84
C LEU A 321 -33.81 -1.65 16.41
N GLY A 322 -32.92 -2.43 15.79
CA GLY A 322 -32.32 -2.17 14.49
C GLY A 322 -32.99 -2.89 13.33
N TYR A 323 -33.22 -2.20 12.21
CA TYR A 323 -33.71 -2.84 10.98
C TYR A 323 -33.38 -2.06 9.69
N PRO A 324 -33.23 -2.71 8.53
CA PRO A 324 -33.22 -2.01 7.24
C PRO A 324 -34.62 -1.48 6.90
N ILE A 325 -34.72 -0.37 6.18
CA ILE A 325 -36.00 0.09 5.64
C ILE A 325 -36.39 -0.74 4.41
N TRP A 326 -37.51 -1.46 4.49
CA TRP A 326 -38.14 -2.16 3.37
C TRP A 326 -39.46 -1.48 3.01
N TRP A 327 -39.61 -1.02 1.77
CA TRP A 327 -40.82 -0.32 1.30
C TRP A 327 -41.29 0.84 2.23
N GLY A 328 -40.34 1.56 2.83
CA GLY A 328 -40.62 2.66 3.76
C GLY A 328 -41.03 2.23 5.18
N GLN A 329 -40.94 0.94 5.50
CA GLN A 329 -41.40 0.34 6.75
C GLN A 329 -40.33 -0.60 7.35
N ALA A 330 -40.53 -1.00 8.60
CA ALA A 330 -39.73 -2.06 9.23
C ALA A 330 -40.12 -3.43 8.62
N PRO A 331 -39.17 -4.35 8.39
CA PRO A 331 -39.46 -5.69 7.91
C PRO A 331 -40.38 -6.45 8.89
N ARG A 332 -41.28 -7.29 8.37
CA ARG A 332 -42.30 -7.99 9.19
C ARG A 332 -41.72 -8.88 10.30
N ILE A 333 -40.48 -9.34 10.16
CA ILE A 333 -39.78 -10.07 11.22
C ILE A 333 -39.59 -9.25 12.50
N ILE A 334 -39.54 -7.91 12.40
CA ILE A 334 -39.52 -7.02 13.57
C ILE A 334 -40.86 -7.06 14.31
N SER A 335 -41.97 -7.20 13.59
CA SER A 335 -43.28 -7.43 14.21
C SER A 335 -43.31 -8.78 14.94
N THR A 336 -42.78 -9.84 14.33
CA THR A 336 -42.62 -11.14 15.01
C THR A 336 -41.81 -11.00 16.30
N PHE A 337 -40.69 -10.29 16.26
CA PHE A 337 -39.84 -10.07 17.44
C PHE A 337 -40.59 -9.33 18.55
N LEU A 338 -41.23 -8.21 18.24
CA LEU A 338 -41.97 -7.41 19.24
C LEU A 338 -43.14 -8.19 19.87
N GLU A 339 -43.84 -9.00 19.09
CA GLU A 339 -44.95 -9.84 19.59
C GLU A 339 -44.49 -11.08 20.35
N SER A 340 -43.22 -11.48 20.20
CA SER A 340 -42.67 -12.67 20.87
C SER A 340 -42.33 -12.41 22.34
N TYR A 341 -42.28 -11.15 22.79
CA TYR A 341 -41.88 -10.80 24.15
C TYR A 341 -42.71 -9.67 24.76
N ASN A 342 -42.64 -9.55 26.09
CA ASN A 342 -43.23 -8.44 26.81
C ASN A 342 -42.22 -7.30 26.97
N PHE A 343 -42.50 -6.15 26.35
CA PHE A 343 -41.71 -4.92 26.47
C PHE A 343 -42.31 -3.89 27.43
N SER A 344 -43.33 -4.27 28.22
CA SER A 344 -43.96 -3.35 29.17
C SER A 344 -42.95 -2.83 30.19
N GLY A 345 -42.88 -1.50 30.34
CA GLY A 345 -41.94 -0.82 31.23
C GLY A 345 -40.50 -0.72 30.69
N LYS A 346 -40.22 -1.21 29.48
CA LYS A 346 -38.89 -1.13 28.85
C LYS A 346 -38.81 0.08 27.92
N LYS A 347 -37.62 0.63 27.77
CA LYS A 347 -37.30 1.70 26.82
C LYS A 347 -36.87 1.10 25.48
N ILE A 348 -37.51 1.51 24.38
CA ILE A 348 -37.16 1.06 23.03
C ILE A 348 -36.61 2.24 22.23
N ILE A 349 -35.41 2.05 21.66
CA ILE A 349 -34.70 3.05 20.87
C ILE A 349 -34.49 2.50 19.45
N PRO A 350 -35.37 2.84 18.48
CA PRO A 350 -35.25 2.27 17.15
C PRO A 350 -34.07 2.89 16.40
N PHE A 351 -33.41 2.10 15.55
CA PHE A 351 -32.48 2.62 14.56
C PHE A 351 -32.67 1.90 13.23
N CYS A 352 -32.37 2.57 12.12
CA CYS A 352 -32.52 1.94 10.83
C CYS A 352 -31.41 2.29 9.84
N THR A 353 -31.25 1.43 8.83
CA THR A 353 -30.41 1.72 7.67
C THR A 353 -31.24 1.79 6.40
N SER A 354 -30.86 2.68 5.49
CA SER A 354 -31.58 2.87 4.23
C SER A 354 -30.70 3.52 3.15
N GLY A 355 -31.07 3.30 1.89
CA GLY A 355 -30.43 3.99 0.76
C GLY A 355 -30.79 5.48 0.66
N SER A 356 -31.97 5.89 1.13
CA SER A 356 -32.42 7.30 1.09
C SER A 356 -33.56 7.62 2.06
N SER A 357 -34.47 6.69 2.34
CA SER A 357 -35.63 6.93 3.22
C SER A 357 -35.21 7.20 4.67
N GLY A 358 -35.78 8.22 5.31
CA GLY A 358 -35.64 8.43 6.76
C GLY A 358 -36.32 7.33 7.58
N ILE A 359 -36.11 7.33 8.91
CA ILE A 359 -36.77 6.40 9.83
C ILE A 359 -38.29 6.65 9.89
N GLY A 360 -38.73 7.91 9.90
CA GLY A 360 -40.12 8.33 9.68
C GLY A 360 -41.17 7.42 10.35
N SER A 361 -42.19 7.04 9.57
CA SER A 361 -43.29 6.20 10.05
C SER A 361 -42.89 4.75 10.36
N SER A 362 -41.70 4.28 9.93
CA SER A 362 -41.32 2.87 10.13
C SER A 362 -41.19 2.53 11.61
N ALA A 363 -40.73 3.48 12.43
CA ALA A 363 -40.66 3.34 13.88
C ALA A 363 -42.03 3.51 14.53
N THR A 364 -42.76 4.59 14.20
CA THR A 364 -44.07 4.88 14.84
C THR A 364 -45.10 3.79 14.58
N ASN A 365 -45.04 3.12 13.42
CA ASN A 365 -45.94 2.01 13.09
C ASN A 365 -45.70 0.76 13.96
N LEU A 366 -44.57 0.65 14.66
CA LEU A 366 -44.27 -0.44 15.59
C LEU A 366 -44.81 -0.19 17.00
N HIS A 367 -45.17 1.05 17.36
CA HIS A 367 -45.55 1.40 18.73
C HIS A 367 -46.76 0.59 19.23
N SER A 368 -47.71 0.26 18.35
CA SER A 368 -48.89 -0.53 18.71
C SER A 368 -48.56 -1.99 19.07
N LEU A 369 -47.42 -2.51 18.61
CA LEU A 369 -46.97 -3.88 18.90
C LEU A 369 -46.27 -4.00 20.26
N ALA A 370 -45.83 -2.87 20.84
CA ALA A 370 -45.23 -2.79 22.17
C ALA A 370 -45.78 -1.57 22.92
N SER A 371 -47.09 -1.57 23.16
CA SER A 371 -47.82 -0.42 23.74
C SER A 371 -47.48 -0.13 25.20
N GLY A 372 -46.88 -1.08 25.92
CA GLY A 372 -46.36 -0.88 27.28
C GLY A 372 -44.94 -0.35 27.34
N ALA A 373 -44.24 -0.20 26.20
CA ALA A 373 -42.86 0.28 26.15
C ALA A 373 -42.79 1.81 26.05
N GLU A 374 -41.73 2.39 26.61
CA GLU A 374 -41.36 3.79 26.40
C GLU A 374 -40.54 3.91 25.11
N TRP A 375 -41.13 4.50 24.07
CA TRP A 375 -40.44 4.68 22.78
C TRP A 375 -39.67 5.99 22.75
N MET A 376 -38.37 5.92 22.48
CA MET A 376 -37.52 7.09 22.25
C MET A 376 -37.38 7.42 20.77
N GLN A 377 -36.91 8.64 20.50
CA GLN A 377 -36.60 9.06 19.14
C GLN A 377 -35.44 8.22 18.59
N GLY A 378 -35.72 7.53 17.48
CA GLY A 378 -34.75 6.73 16.77
C GLY A 378 -33.96 7.49 15.71
N GLN A 379 -32.87 6.88 15.25
CA GLN A 379 -31.96 7.47 14.26
C GLN A 379 -31.84 6.61 13.00
N ARG A 380 -31.82 7.28 11.83
CA ARG A 380 -31.47 6.64 10.56
C ARG A 380 -29.99 6.83 10.28
N PHE A 381 -29.30 5.75 9.95
CA PHE A 381 -27.93 5.74 9.50
C PHE A 381 -27.82 5.38 8.02
N SER A 382 -26.90 6.03 7.30
CA SER A 382 -26.52 5.56 5.96
C SER A 382 -25.66 4.31 6.07
N GLY A 383 -25.56 3.54 4.98
CA GLY A 383 -24.61 2.42 4.93
C GLY A 383 -23.14 2.86 5.05
N SER A 384 -22.87 4.17 4.95
CA SER A 384 -21.56 4.79 5.11
C SER A 384 -21.36 5.47 6.47
N ALA A 385 -22.30 5.36 7.42
CA ALA A 385 -22.13 5.97 8.74
C ALA A 385 -20.86 5.41 9.43
N SER A 386 -20.08 6.32 10.01
CA SER A 386 -18.85 6.00 10.74
C SER A 386 -19.17 5.50 12.15
N HIS A 387 -18.23 4.80 12.77
CA HIS A 387 -18.32 4.41 14.18
C HIS A 387 -18.60 5.64 15.05
N ASP A 388 -17.83 6.71 14.89
CA ASP A 388 -17.92 7.93 15.71
C ASP A 388 -19.29 8.61 15.59
N SER A 389 -19.86 8.70 14.39
CA SER A 389 -21.21 9.28 14.20
C SER A 389 -22.31 8.48 14.92
N VAL A 390 -22.11 7.17 15.09
CA VAL A 390 -23.01 6.31 15.85
C VAL A 390 -22.76 6.46 17.34
N THR A 391 -21.50 6.52 17.77
CA THR A 391 -21.09 6.74 19.16
C THR A 391 -21.56 8.09 19.70
N GLU A 392 -21.45 9.17 18.92
CA GLU A 392 -21.97 10.50 19.28
C GLU A 392 -23.48 10.48 19.50
N TRP A 393 -24.23 9.84 18.59
CA TRP A 393 -25.67 9.68 18.75
C TRP A 393 -25.99 8.90 20.04
N VAL A 394 -25.29 7.80 20.28
CA VAL A 394 -25.47 6.98 21.48
C VAL A 394 -25.18 7.76 22.76
N ASN A 395 -24.07 8.50 22.81
CA ASN A 395 -23.70 9.35 23.95
C ASN A 395 -24.75 10.44 24.21
N SER A 396 -25.33 11.01 23.14
CA SER A 396 -26.39 12.02 23.26
C SER A 396 -27.68 11.50 23.93
N LEU A 397 -27.87 10.18 24.02
CA LEU A 397 -29.04 9.58 24.65
C LEU A 397 -28.94 9.55 26.19
N GLY A 398 -27.75 9.82 26.76
CA GLY A 398 -27.54 9.91 28.21
C GLY A 398 -27.89 8.62 28.98
N LEU A 399 -27.63 7.46 28.39
CA LEU A 399 -28.04 6.16 28.93
C LEU A 399 -27.11 5.59 30.01
N VAL A 400 -25.94 6.18 30.20
CA VAL A 400 -24.95 5.77 31.20
C VAL A 400 -24.60 6.99 32.04
N GLU A 401 -24.74 6.90 33.37
CA GLU A 401 -24.30 7.95 34.28
C GLU A 401 -22.77 8.01 34.25
N THR A 402 -22.24 9.19 33.93
CA THR A 402 -20.83 9.49 34.13
C THR A 402 -20.64 9.81 35.61
N PRO A 403 -19.66 9.20 36.31
CA PRO A 403 -19.48 9.47 37.73
C PRO A 403 -19.10 10.94 37.93
N GLU A 404 -19.80 11.59 38.85
CA GLU A 404 -19.54 12.97 39.29
C GLU A 404 -18.14 13.05 39.94
N PRO A 405 -17.33 14.10 39.67
CA PRO A 405 -15.98 14.17 40.21
C PRO A 405 -16.02 14.44 41.72
N GLU A 406 -15.49 13.52 42.52
CA GLU A 406 -15.27 13.73 43.96
C GLU A 406 -14.19 14.79 44.21
N PRO A 407 -14.26 15.53 45.34
CA PRO A 407 -13.35 16.63 45.64
C PRO A 407 -11.94 16.12 45.97
N GLU A 408 -10.93 16.75 45.36
CA GLU A 408 -9.53 16.32 45.41
C GLU A 408 -8.93 16.23 46.83
N PRO A 409 -8.11 15.21 47.13
CA PRO A 409 -7.20 15.24 48.26
C PRO A 409 -5.86 15.91 47.88
N THR A 410 -5.39 16.76 48.80
CA THR A 410 -4.06 17.41 48.85
C THR A 410 -2.90 16.48 48.46
N PRO A 411 -1.88 16.98 47.71
CA PRO A 411 -0.87 16.12 47.09
C PRO A 411 0.24 15.72 48.07
N GLU A 412 0.48 14.42 48.18
CA GLU A 412 1.81 13.87 48.55
C GLU A 412 2.55 13.48 47.26
N PRO A 413 3.90 13.54 47.25
CA PRO A 413 4.67 13.42 46.01
C PRO A 413 4.64 11.98 45.51
N THR A 414 3.99 11.78 44.36
CA THR A 414 4.11 10.54 43.58
C THR A 414 5.45 10.50 42.84
N PRO A 415 6.04 9.30 42.66
CA PRO A 415 7.30 9.15 41.95
C PRO A 415 7.12 9.50 40.46
N ASP A 416 8.17 10.06 39.85
CA ASP A 416 8.19 10.52 38.46
C ASP A 416 7.65 9.46 37.48
N PRO A 417 6.93 9.88 36.42
CA PRO A 417 6.46 8.96 35.39
C PRO A 417 7.65 8.31 34.68
N GLU A 418 7.53 7.03 34.33
CA GLU A 418 8.51 6.36 33.50
C GLU A 418 8.66 7.08 32.14
N PRO A 419 9.88 7.36 31.69
CA PRO A 419 10.10 8.04 30.42
C PRO A 419 9.91 7.04 29.26
N GLY A 420 8.94 7.25 28.36
CA GLY A 420 8.89 6.44 27.14
C GLY A 420 7.74 6.53 26.14
N THR A 421 6.57 7.12 26.44
CA THR A 421 5.47 7.17 25.45
C THR A 421 4.90 8.58 25.31
N SER A 422 5.26 9.28 24.24
CA SER A 422 4.67 10.60 23.90
C SER A 422 3.21 10.45 23.50
N ASN A 423 2.31 11.23 24.12
CA ASN A 423 0.88 11.22 23.78
C ASN A 423 0.61 12.13 22.57
N ILE A 424 0.01 11.58 21.50
CA ILE A 424 -0.19 12.26 20.21
C ILE A 424 -1.67 12.58 19.99
N LEU A 425 -1.97 13.84 19.64
CA LEU A 425 -3.27 14.30 19.13
C LEU A 425 -3.16 14.62 17.64
N ILE A 426 -4.14 14.21 16.84
CA ILE A 426 -4.26 14.55 15.43
C ILE A 426 -5.57 15.32 15.23
N ALA A 427 -5.49 16.64 15.40
CA ALA A 427 -6.63 17.53 15.20
C ALA A 427 -6.70 17.98 13.73
N TYR A 428 -7.86 17.87 13.08
CA TYR A 428 -8.00 18.23 11.66
C TYR A 428 -9.33 18.92 11.35
N PHE A 429 -9.30 19.90 10.46
CA PHE A 429 -10.49 20.53 9.87
C PHE A 429 -10.72 19.98 8.46
N SER A 430 -11.93 19.50 8.17
CA SER A 430 -12.34 19.03 6.84
C SER A 430 -13.62 19.74 6.39
N LEU A 431 -13.64 20.32 5.19
CA LEU A 431 -14.83 20.97 4.64
C LEU A 431 -16.00 19.98 4.50
N ALA A 432 -15.71 18.71 4.19
CA ALA A 432 -16.71 17.67 4.01
C ALA A 432 -17.53 17.40 5.30
N GLU A 433 -16.91 17.58 6.46
CA GLU A 433 -17.56 17.43 7.78
C GLU A 433 -18.23 18.73 8.25
N ASN A 434 -17.97 19.86 7.59
CA ASN A 434 -18.39 21.20 8.01
C ASN A 434 -19.41 21.85 7.06
N THR A 435 -20.10 21.07 6.21
CA THR A 435 -21.15 21.53 5.27
C THR A 435 -22.49 20.82 5.50
N LYS A 436 -23.63 21.42 5.07
CA LYS A 436 -24.99 21.00 5.44
C LYS A 436 -25.57 19.86 4.59
N ASN A 437 -25.12 19.63 3.35
CA ASN A 437 -25.57 18.54 2.45
C ASN A 437 -24.53 18.15 1.37
N SER A 438 -23.72 17.11 1.59
CA SER A 438 -22.72 16.66 0.59
C SER A 438 -23.29 15.85 -0.61
N THR A 439 -24.59 15.93 -0.89
CA THR A 439 -25.30 15.16 -1.94
C THR A 439 -25.75 15.98 -3.15
N ASN A 440 -25.54 17.30 -3.20
CA ASN A 440 -25.87 18.08 -4.38
C ASN A 440 -24.81 17.86 -5.48
N VAL A 441 -25.27 17.47 -6.67
CA VAL A 441 -24.42 17.00 -7.79
C VAL A 441 -23.54 18.14 -8.36
N ASP A 442 -23.79 19.39 -7.97
CA ASP A 442 -22.97 20.56 -8.33
C ASP A 442 -21.88 20.90 -7.29
N ALA A 443 -22.01 20.41 -6.04
CA ALA A 443 -20.99 20.56 -4.99
C ALA A 443 -19.87 19.50 -5.12
N THR A 444 -19.63 19.01 -6.34
CA THR A 444 -18.39 18.28 -6.66
C THR A 444 -17.26 19.29 -6.87
N THR A 445 -16.85 19.96 -5.79
CA THR A 445 -15.46 20.33 -5.62
C THR A 445 -14.65 19.04 -5.63
N SER A 446 -14.28 18.60 -6.83
CA SER A 446 -13.65 17.31 -7.13
C SER A 446 -12.25 17.17 -6.49
N ALA A 447 -11.83 18.16 -5.69
CA ALA A 447 -10.56 18.25 -4.98
C ALA A 447 -10.68 18.10 -3.45
N SER A 448 -11.88 18.05 -2.85
CA SER A 448 -12.00 18.04 -1.37
C SER A 448 -12.47 16.72 -0.79
N VAL A 449 -12.71 15.71 -1.63
CA VAL A 449 -13.24 14.40 -1.23
C VAL A 449 -12.47 13.27 -1.90
N VAL A 450 -12.14 12.23 -1.13
CA VAL A 450 -11.60 10.96 -1.61
C VAL A 450 -12.68 9.89 -1.53
N VAL A 451 -12.82 9.09 -2.59
CA VAL A 451 -13.67 7.89 -2.59
C VAL A 451 -12.78 6.68 -2.80
N ASP A 452 -12.78 5.76 -1.85
CA ASP A 452 -12.01 4.52 -1.90
C ASP A 452 -12.85 3.30 -1.46
N ASP A 453 -12.19 2.16 -1.27
CA ASP A 453 -12.84 0.91 -0.86
C ASP A 453 -13.42 0.98 0.59
N MET A 454 -13.09 2.01 1.36
CA MET A 454 -13.52 2.23 2.75
C MET A 454 -14.69 3.24 2.87
N GLY A 455 -14.83 4.19 1.93
CA GLY A 455 -15.91 5.17 1.96
C GLY A 455 -15.69 6.44 1.15
N LYS A 456 -16.43 7.50 1.51
CA LYS A 456 -16.28 8.87 0.99
C LYS A 456 -15.79 9.75 2.14
N TYR A 457 -14.58 10.28 2.03
CA TYR A 457 -13.88 11.02 3.09
C TYR A 457 -13.46 12.40 2.60
N GLY A 458 -13.27 13.37 3.49
CA GLY A 458 -12.57 14.60 3.14
C GLY A 458 -11.10 14.35 2.84
N THR A 459 -10.46 15.14 1.99
CA THR A 459 -9.03 14.97 1.68
C THR A 459 -8.13 15.14 2.90
N THR A 460 -8.40 16.12 3.76
CA THR A 460 -7.64 16.33 5.00
C THR A 460 -7.89 15.23 6.03
N GLU A 461 -9.15 14.81 6.19
CA GLU A 461 -9.55 13.67 7.03
C GLU A 461 -8.78 12.41 6.62
N TYR A 462 -8.68 12.15 5.31
CA TYR A 462 -7.97 11.00 4.76
C TYR A 462 -6.48 11.00 5.15
N ILE A 463 -5.80 12.16 5.09
CA ILE A 463 -4.41 12.28 5.54
C ILE A 463 -4.29 12.15 7.07
N ALA A 464 -5.24 12.69 7.83
CA ALA A 464 -5.27 12.53 9.29
C ALA A 464 -5.34 11.05 9.69
N GLN A 465 -6.17 10.25 9.01
CA GLN A 465 -6.25 8.80 9.21
C GLN A 465 -4.95 8.08 8.80
N MET A 466 -4.26 8.52 7.74
CA MET A 466 -2.94 7.97 7.39
C MET A 466 -1.92 8.24 8.49
N ILE A 467 -1.87 9.45 9.03
CA ILE A 467 -0.99 9.82 10.14
C ILE A 467 -1.33 8.96 11.37
N GLN A 468 -2.61 8.88 11.74
CA GLN A 468 -3.06 8.09 12.89
C GLN A 468 -2.67 6.61 12.77
N LYS A 469 -2.88 6.02 11.59
CA LYS A 469 -2.49 4.64 11.32
C LYS A 469 -0.99 4.41 11.52
N LYS A 470 -0.16 5.44 11.35
CA LYS A 470 1.30 5.35 11.36
C LYS A 470 1.95 5.72 12.67
N VAL A 471 1.42 6.68 13.41
CA VAL A 471 1.99 7.12 14.69
C VAL A 471 1.09 6.81 15.88
N GLY A 472 -0.10 6.26 15.65
CA GLY A 472 -1.14 6.15 16.67
C GLY A 472 -1.76 7.52 16.98
N GLY A 473 -2.19 7.70 18.22
CA GLY A 473 -2.76 8.96 18.69
C GLY A 473 -4.27 9.10 18.45
N ASP A 474 -4.84 10.10 19.11
CA ASP A 474 -6.27 10.36 19.08
C ASP A 474 -6.62 11.29 17.91
N LEU A 475 -7.64 10.93 17.12
CA LEU A 475 -8.17 11.81 16.07
C LEU A 475 -9.18 12.79 16.68
N HIS A 476 -9.12 14.04 16.23
CA HIS A 476 -10.07 15.08 16.63
C HIS A 476 -10.50 15.93 15.44
N SER A 477 -11.76 15.78 15.00
CA SER A 477 -12.33 16.63 13.96
C SER A 477 -12.67 18.01 14.52
N ILE A 478 -12.08 19.06 13.95
CA ILE A 478 -12.39 20.45 14.23
C ILE A 478 -13.67 20.80 13.46
N GLN A 479 -14.77 20.96 14.20
CA GLN A 479 -16.08 21.27 13.63
C GLN A 479 -16.58 22.64 14.07
N THR A 480 -17.06 23.44 13.14
CA THR A 480 -17.74 24.72 13.42
C THR A 480 -19.18 24.49 13.85
N ARG A 481 -19.65 25.21 14.87
CA ARG A 481 -21.03 25.15 15.35
C ARG A 481 -22.04 25.53 14.28
N GLN A 482 -21.68 26.50 13.43
CA GLN A 482 -22.44 26.83 12.23
C GLN A 482 -21.73 26.27 11.01
N SER A 483 -22.34 25.29 10.35
CA SER A 483 -21.79 24.71 9.13
C SER A 483 -21.68 25.76 8.01
N TYR A 484 -20.61 25.67 7.24
CA TYR A 484 -20.40 26.42 6.01
C TYR A 484 -21.47 26.08 4.94
N PRO A 485 -21.72 26.99 4.00
CA PRO A 485 -22.56 26.73 2.84
C PRO A 485 -22.10 25.53 2.01
N ASP A 486 -23.04 24.86 1.33
CA ASP A 486 -22.73 23.76 0.40
C ASP A 486 -22.20 24.27 -0.95
N ASP A 487 -22.43 25.55 -1.26
CA ASP A 487 -21.98 26.22 -2.49
C ASP A 487 -20.54 26.72 -2.34
N PHE A 488 -19.66 26.33 -3.25
CA PHE A 488 -18.23 26.62 -3.13
C PHE A 488 -17.91 28.11 -3.18
N ASP A 489 -18.57 28.87 -4.06
CA ASP A 489 -18.34 30.31 -4.16
C ASP A 489 -18.80 31.02 -2.88
N ALA A 490 -19.91 30.58 -2.28
CA ALA A 490 -20.36 31.06 -0.97
C ALA A 490 -19.39 30.71 0.18
N VAL A 491 -18.73 29.54 0.13
CA VAL A 491 -17.65 29.19 1.09
C VAL A 491 -16.46 30.13 0.91
N VAL A 492 -16.08 30.42 -0.34
CA VAL A 492 -14.99 31.35 -0.66
C VAL A 492 -15.31 32.75 -0.15
N ASP A 493 -16.52 33.25 -0.38
CA ASP A 493 -16.98 34.56 0.08
C ASP A 493 -17.01 34.64 1.61
N GLN A 494 -17.57 33.62 2.28
CA GLN A 494 -17.58 33.56 3.74
C GLN A 494 -16.16 33.52 4.31
N ASN A 495 -15.26 32.71 3.77
CA ASN A 495 -13.87 32.66 4.23
C ASN A 495 -13.15 34.00 4.05
N HIS A 496 -13.33 34.68 2.91
CA HIS A 496 -12.73 36.01 2.72
C HIS A 496 -13.27 37.03 3.72
N GLN A 497 -14.57 37.00 4.00
CA GLN A 497 -15.18 37.87 5.00
C GLN A 497 -14.64 37.58 6.41
N GLU A 498 -14.58 36.30 6.81
CA GLU A 498 -14.04 35.90 8.11
C GLU A 498 -12.57 36.34 8.28
N MET A 499 -11.75 36.16 7.24
CA MET A 499 -10.35 36.61 7.22
C MET A 499 -10.22 38.14 7.29
N GLN A 500 -11.05 38.88 6.55
CA GLN A 500 -11.02 40.35 6.51
C GLN A 500 -11.43 40.95 7.85
N ASP A 501 -12.47 40.38 8.48
CA ASP A 501 -13.06 40.89 9.72
C ASP A 501 -12.38 40.30 10.97
N GLY A 502 -11.45 39.35 10.81
CA GLY A 502 -10.78 38.66 11.92
C GLY A 502 -11.74 37.79 12.75
N VAL A 503 -12.80 37.29 12.13
CA VAL A 503 -13.82 36.47 12.78
C VAL A 503 -13.27 35.07 12.97
N LEU A 504 -13.31 34.60 14.23
CA LEU A 504 -13.00 33.23 14.61
C LEU A 504 -14.32 32.48 14.84
N PRO A 505 -14.72 31.56 13.93
CA PRO A 505 -15.97 30.82 14.07
C PRO A 505 -16.04 30.02 15.37
N GLU A 506 -17.21 29.99 16.00
CA GLU A 506 -17.45 29.16 17.18
C GLU A 506 -17.35 27.67 16.82
N LEU A 507 -16.62 26.89 17.61
CA LEU A 507 -16.46 25.45 17.42
C LEU A 507 -17.54 24.66 18.18
N VAL A 508 -17.82 23.45 17.71
CA VAL A 508 -18.61 22.47 18.46
C VAL A 508 -17.84 22.13 19.74
N GLN A 509 -18.52 22.19 20.89
CA GLN A 509 -17.89 21.93 22.18
C GLN A 509 -17.42 20.47 22.25
N SER A 510 -16.17 20.27 22.67
CA SER A 510 -15.57 18.95 22.88
C SER A 510 -15.09 18.79 24.33
N ASN A 511 -14.96 17.56 24.77
CA ASN A 511 -14.33 17.18 26.04
C ASN A 511 -12.81 16.96 25.89
N LEU A 512 -12.20 17.49 24.83
CA LEU A 512 -10.78 17.34 24.57
C LEU A 512 -9.97 18.01 25.68
N ASP A 513 -9.25 17.20 26.44
CA ASP A 513 -8.22 17.66 27.38
C ASP A 513 -6.88 17.72 26.63
N ILE A 514 -6.45 18.91 26.23
CA ILE A 514 -5.21 19.08 25.46
C ILE A 514 -3.95 18.87 26.31
N SER A 515 -4.07 18.94 27.65
CA SER A 515 -2.91 18.89 28.55
C SER A 515 -2.20 17.53 28.49
N ARG A 516 -2.93 16.45 28.16
CA ARG A 516 -2.39 15.09 28.08
C ARG A 516 -1.43 14.86 26.90
N TYR A 517 -1.43 15.73 25.89
CA TYR A 517 -0.69 15.49 24.65
C TYR A 517 0.58 16.33 24.60
N ASP A 518 1.69 15.69 24.25
CA ASP A 518 2.98 16.36 24.05
C ASP A 518 3.18 16.76 22.59
N THR A 519 2.52 16.06 21.68
CA THR A 519 2.58 16.29 20.23
C THR A 519 1.19 16.45 19.64
N VAL A 520 0.98 17.52 18.88
CA VAL A 520 -0.29 17.89 18.28
C VAL A 520 -0.12 18.13 16.78
N PHE A 521 -0.67 17.25 15.95
CA PHE A 521 -0.82 17.50 14.52
C PHE A 521 -2.04 18.40 14.26
N ILE A 522 -1.88 19.37 13.36
CA ILE A 522 -2.92 20.34 12.98
C ILE A 522 -3.18 20.26 11.47
N GLY A 523 -4.27 19.59 11.10
CA GLY A 523 -4.67 19.30 9.72
C GLY A 523 -5.68 20.28 9.13
N TYR A 524 -5.50 20.77 7.91
CA TYR A 524 -6.52 21.62 7.26
C TYR A 524 -6.39 21.71 5.72
N PRO A 525 -7.47 21.96 4.96
CA PRO A 525 -7.38 22.43 3.59
C PRO A 525 -6.85 23.87 3.56
N VAL A 526 -6.04 24.21 2.56
CA VAL A 526 -5.55 25.58 2.35
C VAL A 526 -6.64 26.42 1.70
N TRP A 527 -7.11 27.46 2.39
CA TRP A 527 -8.12 28.41 1.91
C TRP A 527 -7.49 29.80 1.75
N ALA A 528 -7.64 30.40 0.57
CA ALA A 528 -7.02 31.69 0.22
C ALA A 528 -5.52 31.76 0.60
N THR A 529 -4.76 30.70 0.31
CA THR A 529 -3.34 30.52 0.65
C THR A 529 -3.02 30.49 2.16
N ASN A 530 -4.01 30.30 3.03
CA ASN A 530 -3.85 30.27 4.47
C ASN A 530 -4.65 29.13 5.14
N ALA A 531 -4.50 28.97 6.46
CA ALA A 531 -5.34 28.06 7.25
C ALA A 531 -6.75 28.68 7.43
N PRO A 532 -7.84 27.88 7.43
CA PRO A 532 -9.19 28.34 7.71
C PRO A 532 -9.30 28.98 9.11
N GLN A 533 -10.15 30.00 9.27
CA GLN A 533 -10.32 30.68 10.58
C GLN A 533 -10.79 29.72 11.69
N ALA A 534 -11.50 28.64 11.35
CA ALA A 534 -11.89 27.59 12.29
C ALA A 534 -10.68 26.89 12.95
N VAL A 535 -9.56 26.74 12.23
CA VAL A 535 -8.31 26.21 12.80
C VAL A 535 -7.73 27.19 13.81
N LEU A 536 -7.81 28.50 13.52
CA LEU A 536 -7.35 29.54 14.46
C LEU A 536 -8.26 29.62 15.70
N SER A 537 -9.57 29.36 15.56
CA SER A 537 -10.46 29.20 16.71
C SER A 537 -9.97 28.07 17.62
N PHE A 538 -9.57 26.93 17.04
CA PHE A 538 -9.06 25.79 17.79
C PHE A 538 -7.75 26.13 18.51
N LEU A 539 -6.78 26.72 17.80
CA LEU A 539 -5.49 27.12 18.40
C LEU A 539 -5.64 28.21 19.47
N LYS A 540 -6.69 29.03 19.40
CA LYS A 540 -7.00 30.03 20.44
C LYS A 540 -7.70 29.42 21.66
N GLN A 541 -8.46 28.34 21.45
CA GLN A 541 -9.22 27.68 22.51
C GLN A 541 -8.32 26.86 23.45
N TYR A 542 -7.20 26.36 22.95
CA TYR A 542 -6.34 25.42 23.67
C TYR A 542 -4.90 25.95 23.83
N ASP A 543 -4.29 25.69 24.99
CA ASP A 543 -2.90 26.05 25.25
C ASP A 543 -1.93 25.05 24.59
N MET A 544 -1.09 25.59 23.69
CA MET A 544 -0.09 24.84 22.94
C MET A 544 1.32 25.01 23.50
N SER A 545 1.49 25.74 24.61
CA SER A 545 2.79 25.99 25.22
C SER A 545 3.50 24.69 25.54
N GLU A 546 4.81 24.62 25.23
CA GLU A 546 5.68 23.46 25.47
C GLU A 546 5.32 22.18 24.68
N LYS A 547 4.33 22.25 23.78
CA LYS A 547 3.95 21.14 22.90
C LYS A 547 4.69 21.19 21.57
N LYS A 548 4.86 20.03 20.94
CA LYS A 548 5.26 19.92 19.53
C LYS A 548 4.03 20.10 18.63
N VAL A 549 4.01 21.13 17.79
CA VAL A 549 2.89 21.41 16.87
C VAL A 549 3.32 21.12 15.44
N ILE A 550 2.55 20.30 14.74
CA ILE A 550 2.94 19.77 13.43
C ILE A 550 1.81 20.03 12.42
N PRO A 551 1.93 21.07 11.59
CA PRO A 551 0.87 21.37 10.63
C PRO A 551 0.91 20.37 9.46
N PHE A 552 -0.26 19.95 8.96
CA PHE A 552 -0.37 19.28 7.67
C PHE A 552 -1.54 19.85 6.89
N CYS A 553 -1.43 19.94 5.58
CA CYS A 553 -2.48 20.55 4.80
C CYS A 553 -2.72 19.90 3.45
N THR A 554 -3.96 19.97 2.98
CA THR A 554 -4.32 19.62 1.61
C THR A 554 -4.54 20.87 0.77
N HIS A 555 -4.18 20.85 -0.51
CA HIS A 555 -4.27 22.03 -1.37
C HIS A 555 -4.58 21.69 -2.83
N ASP A 556 -5.00 22.68 -3.61
CA ASP A 556 -5.26 22.53 -5.06
C ASP A 556 -4.23 23.25 -5.95
N GLY A 557 -2.95 23.19 -5.56
CA GLY A 557 -1.80 23.58 -6.40
C GLY A 557 -0.89 24.65 -5.80
N TYR A 558 -1.28 25.24 -4.68
CA TYR A 558 -0.61 26.39 -4.06
C TYR A 558 0.39 26.03 -2.95
N GLY A 559 0.54 24.75 -2.60
CA GLY A 559 1.30 24.34 -1.41
C GLY A 559 0.61 24.80 -0.13
N ALA A 560 1.38 24.97 0.95
CA ALA A 560 0.89 25.46 2.23
C ALA A 560 0.56 26.97 2.24
N GLY A 561 0.97 27.73 1.22
CA GLY A 561 0.86 29.19 1.22
C GLY A 561 1.51 29.81 2.47
N SER A 562 0.84 30.77 3.11
CA SER A 562 1.27 31.35 4.39
C SER A 562 0.80 30.56 5.61
N SER A 563 0.11 29.42 5.43
CA SER A 563 -0.58 28.74 6.52
C SER A 563 0.33 28.25 7.64
N TYR A 564 1.49 27.65 7.33
CA TYR A 564 2.42 27.19 8.37
C TYR A 564 2.94 28.34 9.23
N ARG A 565 3.22 29.50 8.62
CA ARG A 565 3.58 30.71 9.37
C ARG A 565 2.43 31.17 10.25
N THR A 566 1.19 31.11 9.78
CA THR A 566 0.01 31.44 10.58
C THR A 566 -0.14 30.50 11.77
N ILE A 567 0.03 29.19 11.59
CA ILE A 567 0.02 28.20 12.70
C ILE A 567 1.15 28.50 13.68
N SER A 568 2.36 28.75 13.18
CA SER A 568 3.52 29.07 14.02
C SER A 568 3.29 30.36 14.85
N ASN A 569 2.77 31.41 14.23
CA ASN A 569 2.43 32.65 14.92
C ASN A 569 1.29 32.49 15.94
N ALA A 570 0.36 31.57 15.70
CA ALA A 570 -0.72 31.27 16.65
C ALA A 570 -0.24 30.43 17.85
N CYS A 571 0.91 29.75 17.73
CA CYS A 571 1.50 28.92 18.76
C CYS A 571 2.94 29.36 19.13
N PRO A 572 3.15 30.61 19.60
CA PRO A 572 4.48 31.20 19.76
C PRO A 572 5.32 30.58 20.89
N GLN A 573 4.72 29.73 21.73
CA GLN A 573 5.37 29.02 22.84
C GLN A 573 5.44 27.50 22.59
N ALA A 574 5.03 27.04 21.40
CA ALA A 574 5.14 25.66 20.97
C ALA A 574 6.41 25.45 20.14
N GLU A 575 6.94 24.23 20.15
CA GLU A 575 7.92 23.79 19.16
C GLU A 575 7.18 23.42 17.87
N VAL A 576 7.20 24.29 16.87
CA VAL A 576 6.46 24.06 15.62
C VAL A 576 7.39 23.37 14.62
N LEU A 577 7.12 22.11 14.31
CA LEU A 577 7.91 21.31 13.38
C LEU A 577 7.48 21.50 11.92
N SER A 578 8.32 21.00 11.01
CA SER A 578 8.07 21.01 9.57
C SER A 578 6.80 20.23 9.21
N GLY A 579 5.88 20.92 8.53
CA GLY A 579 4.62 20.35 8.05
C GLY A 579 4.68 19.71 6.67
N ILE A 580 3.66 18.91 6.34
CA ILE A 580 3.46 18.31 5.00
C ILE A 580 2.28 18.93 4.25
N ALA A 581 2.50 19.27 2.98
CA ALA A 581 1.49 19.85 2.10
C ALA A 581 1.25 18.89 0.92
N ILE A 582 0.03 18.35 0.82
CA ILE A 582 -0.32 17.32 -0.15
C ILE A 582 -1.36 17.88 -1.11
N ALA A 583 -1.10 17.78 -2.41
CA ALA A 583 -2.11 18.19 -3.39
C ALA A 583 -3.31 17.24 -3.30
N ALA A 584 -4.53 17.78 -3.32
CA ALA A 584 -5.78 17.05 -3.25
C ALA A 584 -5.82 15.80 -4.16
N LYS A 585 -5.38 15.96 -5.41
CA LYS A 585 -5.31 14.88 -6.42
C LYS A 585 -4.36 13.73 -6.06
N ASP A 586 -3.36 13.99 -5.22
CA ASP A 586 -2.29 13.06 -4.86
C ASP A 586 -2.58 12.36 -3.51
N VAL A 587 -3.55 12.86 -2.73
CA VAL A 587 -3.97 12.29 -1.43
C VAL A 587 -4.23 10.77 -1.47
N PRO A 588 -4.92 10.18 -2.47
CA PRO A 588 -5.16 8.74 -2.50
C PRO A 588 -3.90 7.88 -2.61
N ALA A 589 -2.77 8.46 -3.04
CA ALA A 589 -1.49 7.76 -3.22
C ALA A 589 -0.40 8.26 -2.26
N ALA A 590 -0.75 9.09 -1.27
CA ALA A 590 0.21 9.81 -0.44
C ALA A 590 0.83 8.98 0.69
N GLU A 591 0.46 7.71 0.88
CA GLU A 591 0.91 6.87 2.02
C GLU A 591 2.44 6.86 2.15
N SER A 592 3.17 6.61 1.06
CA SER A 592 4.64 6.63 1.08
C SER A 592 5.24 8.02 1.35
N THR A 593 4.54 9.09 0.98
CA THR A 593 4.98 10.47 1.22
C THR A 593 4.77 10.87 2.67
N VAL A 594 3.63 10.47 3.26
CA VAL A 594 3.34 10.64 4.68
C VAL A 594 4.33 9.83 5.52
N ASP A 595 4.62 8.58 5.13
CA ASP A 595 5.60 7.73 5.82
C ASP A 595 7.00 8.35 5.86
N GLY A 596 7.49 8.82 4.71
CA GLY A 596 8.80 9.47 4.62
C GLY A 596 8.86 10.73 5.48
N TRP A 597 7.86 11.59 5.38
CA TRP A 597 7.79 12.81 6.18
C TRP A 597 7.74 12.55 7.69
N LEU A 598 6.95 11.56 8.13
CA LEU A 598 6.87 11.19 9.54
C LEU A 598 8.23 10.67 10.07
N ALA A 599 8.97 9.92 9.25
CA ALA A 599 10.33 9.51 9.58
C ALA A 599 11.29 10.72 9.65
N ASP A 600 11.18 11.66 8.70
CA ASP A 600 12.03 12.86 8.64
C ASP A 600 11.86 13.77 9.86
N ILE A 601 10.64 13.86 10.43
CA ILE A 601 10.37 14.64 11.66
C ILE A 601 10.55 13.82 12.95
N GLY A 602 11.08 12.60 12.85
CA GLY A 602 11.41 11.75 14.00
C GLY A 602 10.21 11.10 14.70
N LEU A 603 9.09 10.92 14.00
CA LEU A 603 7.85 10.31 14.52
C LEU A 603 7.53 9.01 13.78
N THR A 604 8.26 7.94 14.09
CA THR A 604 7.96 6.57 13.63
C THR A 604 7.10 5.86 14.69
N GLY A 605 5.94 5.32 14.32
CA GLY A 605 5.02 4.72 15.28
C GLY A 605 5.54 3.47 15.98
N GLN A 606 5.02 3.28 17.20
CA GLN A 606 5.14 2.07 18.00
C GLN A 606 4.24 0.96 17.41
N ASP A 607 4.86 -0.12 16.96
CA ASP A 607 4.19 -1.40 16.71
C ASP A 607 4.07 -2.16 18.06
N PRO A 608 2.92 -2.72 18.46
CA PRO A 608 2.86 -3.69 19.55
C PRO A 608 3.22 -5.09 19.02
N ASP A 609 4.50 -5.28 18.68
CA ASP A 609 5.21 -6.57 18.62
C ASP A 609 6.60 -6.29 19.26
N PRO A 610 7.26 -7.27 19.90
CA PRO A 610 8.22 -7.04 20.98
C PRO A 610 9.39 -6.17 20.53
N GLU A 611 9.97 -5.43 21.48
CA GLU A 611 11.04 -4.44 21.30
C GLU A 611 11.95 -4.67 20.09
N PRO A 612 12.34 -3.60 19.36
CA PRO A 612 13.36 -3.71 18.34
C PRO A 612 14.63 -4.21 19.00
N VAL A 613 14.93 -5.48 18.77
CA VAL A 613 16.33 -5.90 18.75
C VAL A 613 16.95 -4.96 17.71
N PRO A 614 17.96 -4.14 18.07
CA PRO A 614 18.66 -3.34 17.08
C PRO A 614 19.04 -4.28 15.95
N ASP A 615 18.79 -3.89 14.70
CA ASP A 615 19.25 -4.67 13.55
C ASP A 615 20.68 -5.10 13.88
N PRO A 616 20.97 -6.42 14.01
CA PRO A 616 22.34 -6.83 14.21
C PRO A 616 23.07 -6.27 13.00
N GLU A 617 24.12 -5.47 13.23
CA GLU A 617 25.07 -5.17 12.17
C GLU A 617 25.29 -6.47 11.39
N PRO A 618 25.13 -6.48 10.06
CA PRO A 618 24.96 -7.71 9.32
C PRO A 618 26.15 -8.62 9.61
N GLU A 619 25.94 -9.72 10.34
CA GLU A 619 26.98 -10.69 10.66
C GLU A 619 27.58 -11.19 9.34
N GLY A 620 28.82 -10.77 9.08
CA GLY A 620 29.52 -11.04 7.84
C GLY A 620 30.90 -10.41 7.83
N THR A 621 31.81 -11.02 7.07
CA THR A 621 33.17 -10.51 6.91
C THR A 621 33.16 -9.22 6.06
N PRO A 622 33.77 -8.10 6.50
CA PRO A 622 33.86 -6.88 5.70
C PRO A 622 34.65 -7.09 4.41
N ILE A 623 34.14 -6.56 3.30
CA ILE A 623 34.73 -6.68 1.97
C ILE A 623 34.77 -5.32 1.26
N LYS A 624 35.78 -5.14 0.40
CA LYS A 624 35.84 -4.05 -0.58
C LYS A 624 35.40 -4.55 -1.95
N ILE A 625 34.55 -3.77 -2.62
CA ILE A 625 33.99 -4.05 -3.94
C ILE A 625 34.44 -2.92 -4.88
N THR A 626 35.36 -3.23 -5.78
CA THR A 626 35.98 -2.25 -6.67
C THR A 626 35.37 -2.31 -8.05
N VAL A 627 34.91 -1.16 -8.56
CA VAL A 627 34.40 -0.97 -9.92
C VAL A 627 35.19 0.19 -10.55
N GLY A 628 36.05 -0.11 -11.52
CA GLY A 628 36.95 0.91 -12.09
C GLY A 628 37.87 1.51 -11.01
N SER A 629 37.80 2.83 -10.82
CA SER A 629 38.53 3.55 -9.76
C SER A 629 37.74 3.69 -8.45
N THR A 630 36.48 3.25 -8.41
CA THR A 630 35.64 3.41 -7.23
C THR A 630 35.69 2.15 -6.36
N ALA A 631 35.92 2.34 -5.06
CA ALA A 631 35.83 1.31 -4.06
C ALA A 631 34.54 1.50 -3.25
N LEU A 632 33.74 0.45 -3.14
CA LEU A 632 32.54 0.37 -2.32
C LEU A 632 32.81 -0.57 -1.15
N ASP A 633 32.15 -0.30 -0.03
CA ASP A 633 32.09 -1.16 1.13
C ASP A 633 30.92 -2.14 1.03
N GLY A 634 31.13 -3.33 1.58
CA GLY A 634 30.12 -4.35 1.71
C GLY A 634 30.50 -5.38 2.76
N VAL A 635 29.61 -6.34 2.95
CA VAL A 635 29.81 -7.51 3.80
C VAL A 635 29.53 -8.78 2.99
N ILE A 636 30.28 -9.84 3.26
CA ILE A 636 29.96 -11.18 2.79
C ILE A 636 29.48 -11.99 4.00
N TYR A 637 28.30 -12.60 3.91
CA TYR A 637 27.67 -13.26 5.06
C TYR A 637 28.42 -14.52 5.48
N ASP A 638 28.35 -14.87 6.77
CA ASP A 638 29.01 -16.06 7.33
C ASP A 638 28.19 -17.35 7.06
N THR A 639 27.82 -17.58 5.80
CA THR A 639 27.10 -18.80 5.37
C THR A 639 28.03 -19.73 4.61
N ALA A 640 27.79 -21.05 4.67
CA ALA A 640 28.67 -22.04 4.04
C ALA A 640 28.91 -21.81 2.53
N LEU A 641 27.91 -21.30 1.80
CA LEU A 641 28.05 -20.96 0.39
C LEU A 641 28.85 -19.66 0.19
N ALA A 642 28.60 -18.66 1.02
CA ALA A 642 29.31 -17.38 0.96
C ALA A 642 30.79 -17.54 1.35
N GLU A 643 31.10 -18.35 2.36
CA GLU A 643 32.47 -18.76 2.73
C GLU A 643 33.19 -19.46 1.57
N GLU A 644 32.53 -20.42 0.91
CA GLU A 644 33.12 -21.10 -0.26
C GLU A 644 33.42 -20.13 -1.41
N ILE A 645 32.57 -19.13 -1.64
CA ILE A 645 32.81 -18.09 -2.66
C ILE A 645 33.91 -17.13 -2.20
N LYS A 646 33.98 -16.80 -0.91
CA LYS A 646 34.98 -15.93 -0.28
C LYS A 646 36.40 -16.50 -0.40
N GLU A 647 36.58 -17.82 -0.41
CA GLU A 647 37.88 -18.47 -0.69
C GLU A 647 38.49 -18.07 -2.05
N HIS A 648 37.68 -17.54 -2.96
CA HIS A 648 38.14 -17.06 -4.27
C HIS A 648 38.47 -15.55 -4.29
N PHE A 649 38.40 -14.84 -3.16
CA PHE A 649 38.74 -13.41 -3.09
C PHE A 649 40.27 -13.21 -3.13
N PRO A 650 40.79 -12.21 -3.87
CA PRO A 650 40.06 -11.24 -4.68
C PRO A 650 39.46 -11.87 -5.95
N LEU A 651 38.15 -11.70 -6.12
CA LEU A 651 37.37 -12.29 -7.19
C LEU A 651 36.89 -11.18 -8.14
N THR A 652 37.41 -11.14 -9.36
CA THR A 652 36.91 -10.24 -10.41
C THR A 652 35.87 -10.95 -11.27
N VAL A 653 34.68 -10.35 -11.38
CA VAL A 653 33.58 -10.86 -12.20
C VAL A 653 33.20 -9.80 -13.24
N SER A 654 33.20 -10.19 -14.51
CA SER A 654 32.72 -9.35 -15.60
C SER A 654 31.19 -9.37 -15.63
N MET A 655 30.57 -8.32 -15.08
CA MET A 655 29.14 -8.20 -14.85
C MET A 655 28.47 -7.29 -15.88
N SER A 656 27.22 -7.60 -16.26
CA SER A 656 26.43 -6.78 -17.19
C SER A 656 25.18 -6.25 -16.50
N GLY A 657 24.85 -4.99 -16.76
CA GLY A 657 23.63 -4.37 -16.25
C GLY A 657 22.39 -4.99 -16.88
N TYR A 658 21.36 -5.26 -16.08
CA TYR A 658 20.11 -5.84 -16.53
C TYR A 658 18.90 -5.23 -15.84
N GLY A 659 17.92 -4.85 -16.65
CA GLY A 659 16.62 -4.38 -16.16
C GLY A 659 16.66 -3.10 -15.33
N GLY A 660 17.77 -2.36 -15.33
CA GLY A 660 17.94 -1.15 -14.51
C GLY A 660 17.97 -1.42 -13.01
N ARG A 661 18.31 -2.64 -12.60
CA ARG A 661 18.19 -3.10 -11.21
C ARG A 661 19.30 -3.99 -10.69
N GLU A 662 20.03 -4.65 -11.59
CA GLU A 662 21.07 -5.62 -11.21
C GLU A 662 22.26 -5.55 -12.16
N TYR A 663 23.46 -5.76 -11.62
CA TYR A 663 24.65 -6.16 -12.37
C TYR A 663 24.93 -7.62 -12.07
N TYR A 664 25.00 -8.46 -13.11
CA TYR A 664 25.24 -9.90 -12.93
C TYR A 664 26.30 -10.44 -13.89
N GLY A 665 27.09 -11.41 -13.44
CA GLY A 665 28.16 -12.02 -14.23
C GLY A 665 28.40 -13.47 -13.86
N GLY A 666 28.94 -14.24 -14.81
CA GLY A 666 29.23 -15.67 -14.60
C GLY A 666 30.51 -15.88 -13.79
N LEU A 667 30.49 -16.85 -12.87
CA LEU A 667 31.68 -17.29 -12.15
C LEU A 667 32.50 -18.27 -13.01
N SER A 668 33.83 -18.20 -12.89
CA SER A 668 34.78 -19.11 -13.55
C SER A 668 34.85 -20.49 -12.89
N PHE A 669 34.34 -20.59 -11.65
CA PHE A 669 34.19 -21.81 -10.87
C PHE A 669 32.70 -22.04 -10.53
N THR A 670 32.37 -23.21 -9.98
CA THR A 670 31.01 -23.52 -9.54
C THR A 670 31.05 -24.00 -8.09
N PRO A 671 30.50 -23.24 -7.13
CA PRO A 671 30.35 -23.68 -5.76
C PRO A 671 29.66 -25.04 -5.64
N GLY A 672 30.25 -25.94 -4.85
CA GLY A 672 29.72 -27.26 -4.52
C GLY A 672 28.61 -27.21 -3.46
N THR A 673 28.65 -26.24 -2.55
CA THR A 673 27.69 -26.08 -1.45
C THR A 673 26.28 -25.84 -1.97
N SER A 674 25.29 -26.48 -1.34
CA SER A 674 23.88 -26.35 -1.70
C SER A 674 23.09 -25.68 -0.59
N GLN A 675 22.56 -24.49 -0.90
CA GLN A 675 21.73 -23.68 -0.02
C GLN A 675 20.44 -23.31 -0.76
N SER A 676 19.31 -23.26 -0.04
CA SER A 676 18.02 -22.86 -0.61
C SER A 676 18.07 -21.38 -0.99
N GLY A 677 17.60 -21.05 -2.20
CA GLY A 677 17.48 -19.68 -2.65
C GLY A 677 16.08 -19.10 -2.45
N GLN A 678 15.95 -17.82 -2.77
CA GLN A 678 14.72 -17.04 -2.71
C GLN A 678 14.42 -16.36 -4.05
N LEU A 679 13.20 -15.84 -4.20
CA LEU A 679 12.75 -15.16 -5.43
C LEU A 679 12.63 -13.65 -5.26
N ASN A 680 13.02 -13.10 -4.12
CA ASN A 680 13.05 -11.68 -3.81
C ASN A 680 14.49 -11.24 -3.54
N PHE A 681 14.72 -9.93 -3.60
CA PHE A 681 15.98 -9.28 -3.27
C PHE A 681 15.69 -7.91 -2.68
N GLU A 682 16.63 -7.39 -1.91
CA GLU A 682 16.67 -6.02 -1.45
C GLU A 682 17.76 -5.22 -2.18
N ASN A 683 17.65 -3.89 -2.14
CA ASN A 683 18.72 -3.05 -2.65
C ASN A 683 19.98 -3.26 -1.78
N GLY A 684 21.10 -3.47 -2.46
CA GLY A 684 22.39 -3.81 -1.87
C GLY A 684 22.69 -5.31 -1.90
N ASP A 685 21.73 -6.19 -2.13
CA ASP A 685 21.97 -7.64 -2.07
C ASP A 685 23.05 -8.10 -3.06
N ILE A 686 24.05 -8.81 -2.55
CA ILE A 686 25.00 -9.62 -3.33
C ILE A 686 24.50 -11.06 -3.29
N THR A 687 24.20 -11.63 -4.45
CA THR A 687 23.55 -12.95 -4.54
C THR A 687 24.25 -13.89 -5.51
N TYR A 688 24.10 -15.20 -5.29
CA TYR A 688 24.53 -16.24 -6.21
C TYR A 688 23.33 -17.03 -6.76
N CYS A 689 23.23 -17.11 -8.09
CA CYS A 689 22.26 -17.94 -8.79
C CYS A 689 22.90 -19.25 -9.27
N ARG A 690 22.62 -20.34 -8.55
CA ARG A 690 23.12 -21.68 -8.90
C ARG A 690 22.72 -22.14 -10.31
N THR A 691 21.54 -21.75 -10.78
CA THR A 691 21.02 -22.28 -12.05
C THR A 691 21.84 -21.81 -13.26
N ASN A 692 22.38 -20.59 -13.19
CA ASN A 692 23.16 -20.00 -14.28
C ASN A 692 24.64 -19.83 -13.93
N ASN A 693 25.06 -20.26 -12.73
CA ASN A 693 26.40 -20.06 -12.19
C ASN A 693 26.85 -18.59 -12.23
N THR A 694 25.97 -17.70 -11.74
CA THR A 694 26.18 -16.25 -11.82
C THR A 694 26.09 -15.60 -10.45
N MET A 695 26.89 -14.56 -10.23
CA MET A 695 26.81 -13.66 -9.09
C MET A 695 26.16 -12.34 -9.54
N ALA A 696 25.38 -11.71 -8.67
CA ALA A 696 24.69 -10.45 -8.97
C ALA A 696 24.70 -9.47 -7.78
N ILE A 697 24.79 -8.18 -8.08
CA ILE A 697 24.51 -7.07 -7.15
C ILE A 697 23.18 -6.45 -7.56
N PHE A 698 22.21 -6.40 -6.65
CA PHE A 698 20.95 -5.68 -6.86
C PHE A 698 21.04 -4.27 -6.27
N TYR A 699 20.67 -3.25 -7.05
CA TYR A 699 20.84 -1.85 -6.66
C TYR A 699 19.56 -1.00 -6.77
N ALA A 700 18.49 -1.53 -7.38
CA ALA A 700 17.21 -0.82 -7.46
C ALA A 700 16.01 -1.79 -7.53
N GLN A 701 14.88 -1.38 -6.95
CA GLN A 701 13.61 -2.07 -7.13
C GLN A 701 12.98 -1.70 -8.47
N THR A 702 12.13 -2.59 -8.99
CA THR A 702 11.40 -2.36 -10.25
C THR A 702 9.95 -2.77 -10.10
N GLU A 703 9.10 -2.44 -11.07
CA GLU A 703 7.68 -2.89 -11.14
C GLU A 703 7.51 -4.43 -11.06
N ARG A 704 8.61 -5.21 -11.12
CA ARG A 704 8.65 -6.66 -10.95
C ARG A 704 9.74 -7.07 -9.96
N PRO A 705 9.54 -6.86 -8.65
CA PRO A 705 10.55 -7.14 -7.62
C PRO A 705 10.84 -8.63 -7.45
N ASN A 706 9.89 -9.50 -7.85
CA ASN A 706 10.09 -10.95 -7.80
C ASN A 706 10.90 -11.47 -9.01
N LEU A 707 12.01 -12.15 -8.72
CA LEU A 707 12.89 -12.85 -9.65
C LEU A 707 12.21 -14.09 -10.24
N THR A 708 12.68 -14.48 -11.43
CA THR A 708 12.19 -15.69 -12.12
C THR A 708 13.06 -16.93 -11.86
N MET A 709 14.19 -16.73 -11.19
CA MET A 709 15.19 -17.73 -10.84
C MET A 709 15.54 -17.54 -9.36
N GLU A 710 15.74 -18.64 -8.65
CA GLU A 710 16.17 -18.57 -7.25
C GLU A 710 17.61 -18.05 -7.18
N VAL A 711 17.82 -17.10 -6.27
CA VAL A 711 19.12 -16.56 -5.91
C VAL A 711 19.35 -16.78 -4.41
N VAL A 712 20.59 -17.05 -4.02
CA VAL A 712 20.98 -17.18 -2.61
C VAL A 712 21.69 -15.90 -2.21
N PRO A 713 21.20 -15.14 -1.21
CA PRO A 713 21.96 -14.02 -0.64
C PRO A 713 23.27 -14.53 -0.06
N ILE A 714 24.38 -13.91 -0.48
CA ILE A 714 25.73 -14.25 -0.01
C ILE A 714 26.45 -13.06 0.60
N GLY A 715 25.93 -11.85 0.44
CA GLY A 715 26.48 -10.63 1.04
C GLY A 715 25.62 -9.41 0.71
N ARG A 716 26.12 -8.23 1.05
CA ARG A 716 25.46 -6.94 0.79
C ARG A 716 26.49 -5.84 0.50
N VAL A 717 26.19 -4.94 -0.42
CA VAL A 717 26.88 -3.65 -0.56
C VAL A 717 26.30 -2.71 0.50
N THR A 718 27.17 -2.12 1.31
CA THR A 718 26.80 -1.20 2.40
C THR A 718 27.10 0.27 2.07
N SER A 719 27.92 0.54 1.05
CA SER A 719 28.07 1.88 0.46
C SER A 719 26.89 2.28 -0.43
N ASP A 720 26.86 3.55 -0.83
CA ASP A 720 25.88 4.09 -1.78
C ASP A 720 25.85 3.29 -3.10
N LEU A 721 24.64 2.92 -3.51
CA LEU A 721 24.32 2.13 -4.68
C LEU A 721 24.12 2.98 -5.94
N SER A 722 24.08 4.31 -5.82
CA SER A 722 23.82 5.24 -6.92
C SER A 722 24.80 5.05 -8.08
N ILE A 723 26.05 4.68 -7.79
CA ILE A 723 27.07 4.41 -8.80
C ILE A 723 26.60 3.41 -9.86
N PHE A 724 25.86 2.36 -9.48
CA PHE A 724 25.39 1.33 -10.39
C PHE A 724 24.43 1.87 -11.46
N SER A 725 23.74 2.97 -11.20
CA SER A 725 22.88 3.64 -12.20
C SER A 725 23.68 4.35 -13.31
N SER A 726 24.94 4.68 -13.04
CA SER A 726 25.84 5.41 -13.94
C SER A 726 26.88 4.52 -14.65
N LEU A 727 27.04 3.28 -14.20
CA LEU A 727 27.95 2.30 -14.79
C LEU A 727 27.57 1.95 -16.24
N GLY A 728 28.56 1.57 -17.03
CA GLY A 728 28.36 1.13 -18.40
C GLY A 728 27.59 -0.19 -18.49
N SER A 729 27.18 -0.57 -19.71
CA SER A 729 26.42 -1.82 -19.92
C SER A 729 27.14 -3.10 -19.44
N ARG A 730 28.46 -3.04 -19.22
CA ARG A 730 29.30 -4.13 -18.73
C ARG A 730 30.52 -3.56 -18.01
N GLU A 731 30.78 -4.04 -16.80
CA GLU A 731 31.90 -3.64 -15.95
C GLU A 731 32.58 -4.86 -15.33
N ASP A 732 33.88 -4.76 -15.06
CA ASP A 732 34.60 -5.75 -14.27
C ASP A 732 34.58 -5.32 -12.80
N ILE A 733 33.93 -6.11 -11.95
CA ILE A 733 33.72 -5.83 -10.53
C ILE A 733 34.56 -6.79 -9.70
N THR A 734 35.44 -6.25 -8.85
CA THR A 734 36.36 -7.04 -8.01
C THR A 734 35.91 -7.03 -6.56
N PHE A 735 35.73 -8.21 -5.97
CA PHE A 735 35.38 -8.39 -4.55
C PHE A 735 36.60 -8.88 -3.79
N SER A 736 36.98 -8.22 -2.70
CA SER A 736 38.18 -8.49 -1.90
C SER A 736 37.89 -8.33 -0.42
N LEU A 737 38.65 -8.99 0.46
CA LEU A 737 38.55 -8.73 1.91
C LEU A 737 38.95 -7.28 2.20
N ALA A 738 38.29 -6.63 3.14
CA ALA A 738 38.74 -5.33 3.64
C ALA A 738 40.06 -5.54 4.42
N ASP A 739 41.06 -4.70 4.18
CA ASP A 739 42.35 -4.80 4.89
C ASP A 739 42.13 -4.57 6.39
N ALA A 740 42.56 -5.52 7.22
CA ALA A 740 42.66 -5.33 8.66
C ALA A 740 43.72 -4.26 8.91
N GLY A 741 43.27 -3.04 9.24
CA GLY A 741 44.13 -1.86 9.33
C GLY A 741 45.39 -2.09 10.16
N THR A 742 46.53 -1.66 9.61
CA THR A 742 47.71 -1.33 10.40
C THR A 742 47.88 0.18 10.31
N GLY A 743 47.84 0.84 11.47
CA GLY A 743 48.03 2.28 11.57
C GLY A 743 49.42 2.68 11.10
N ASP A 744 49.51 3.86 10.49
CA ASP A 744 50.73 4.64 10.54
C ASP A 744 50.38 6.10 10.84
N ASP A 745 51.06 6.58 11.85
CA ASP A 745 50.98 7.87 12.50
C ASP A 745 51.77 8.88 11.66
N SER A 746 51.11 9.92 11.18
CA SER A 746 51.83 11.17 10.89
C SER A 746 50.91 12.38 10.92
N GLY A 747 50.94 13.07 12.07
CA GLY A 747 50.92 14.52 12.10
C GLY A 747 49.61 15.15 12.54
N GLU A 748 49.51 15.42 13.85
CA GLU A 748 48.75 16.55 14.36
C GLU A 748 49.10 17.83 13.58
N LYS A 749 48.09 18.36 12.89
CA LYS A 749 47.89 19.80 12.75
C LYS A 749 46.41 20.06 12.95
N ASP A 750 46.11 20.89 13.94
CA ASP A 750 44.84 21.61 14.06
C ASP A 750 44.47 22.23 12.71
N ASP A 751 43.20 22.12 12.29
CA ASP A 751 42.49 23.27 11.73
C ASP A 751 40.98 22.99 11.69
N ALA A 752 40.29 23.79 12.48
CA ALA A 752 38.87 24.05 12.33
C ALA A 752 38.67 24.90 11.07
N ASP A 753 38.25 24.30 9.96
CA ASP A 753 37.43 25.01 8.98
C ASP A 753 36.66 23.98 8.13
N LYS A 754 35.40 23.76 8.50
CA LYS A 754 34.42 23.12 7.62
C LYS A 754 34.10 24.13 6.52
N ASN A 755 34.08 23.69 5.25
CA ASN A 755 33.56 24.47 4.12
C ASN A 755 32.22 25.13 4.50
N LYS A 756 32.21 26.42 4.83
CA LYS A 756 30.99 27.09 5.29
C LYS A 756 30.09 27.41 4.10
N VAL A 757 28.84 26.99 4.18
CA VAL A 757 27.85 27.13 3.11
C VAL A 757 26.83 28.21 3.46
N LEU A 758 26.55 29.10 2.50
CA LEU A 758 25.44 30.05 2.53
C LEU A 758 24.39 29.65 1.51
N VAL A 759 23.12 29.67 1.89
CA VAL A 759 21.99 29.58 0.95
C VAL A 759 21.35 30.96 0.83
N ALA A 760 21.71 31.70 -0.21
CA ALA A 760 21.13 33.00 -0.52
C ALA A 760 19.99 32.86 -1.53
N TYR A 761 18.84 33.49 -1.30
CA TYR A 761 17.72 33.39 -2.24
C TYR A 761 16.86 34.64 -2.32
N PHE A 762 16.23 34.88 -3.49
CA PHE A 762 15.13 35.82 -3.65
C PHE A 762 13.83 35.06 -3.91
N SER A 763 12.72 35.49 -3.29
CA SER A 763 11.41 34.89 -3.48
C SER A 763 10.31 35.95 -3.39
N ALA A 764 9.55 36.17 -4.45
CA ALA A 764 8.44 37.14 -4.44
C ALA A 764 7.12 36.53 -3.94
N THR A 765 6.96 35.20 -4.08
CA THR A 765 5.74 34.45 -3.76
C THR A 765 6.05 33.12 -3.06
N ASN A 766 7.13 33.11 -2.27
CA ASN A 766 7.54 32.04 -1.33
C ASN A 766 7.87 30.65 -1.92
N THR A 767 7.79 30.49 -3.25
CA THR A 767 8.11 29.19 -3.89
C THR A 767 9.59 28.86 -3.81
N THR A 768 10.47 29.84 -4.03
CA THR A 768 11.92 29.64 -3.96
C THR A 768 12.41 29.59 -2.52
N GLU A 769 11.79 30.39 -1.63
CA GLU A 769 12.04 30.38 -0.18
C GLU A 769 11.93 28.97 0.42
N LYS A 770 10.84 28.26 0.12
CA LYS A 770 10.64 26.88 0.58
C LYS A 770 11.83 25.96 0.23
N LEU A 771 12.32 26.03 -1.00
CA LEU A 771 13.42 25.18 -1.47
C LEU A 771 14.78 25.63 -0.92
N ALA A 772 14.94 26.93 -0.68
CA ALA A 772 16.12 27.47 -0.01
C ALA A 772 16.20 26.98 1.44
N GLY A 773 15.07 26.99 2.16
CA GLY A 773 14.96 26.41 3.50
C GLY A 773 15.37 24.94 3.51
N TYR A 774 14.84 24.13 2.60
CA TYR A 774 15.23 22.72 2.48
C TYR A 774 16.73 22.48 2.29
N LEU A 775 17.40 23.30 1.47
CA LEU A 775 18.86 23.23 1.32
C LEU A 775 19.58 23.66 2.60
N SER A 776 19.09 24.73 3.22
CA SER A 776 19.69 25.26 4.45
C SER A 776 19.62 24.24 5.57
N ASP A 777 18.44 23.67 5.79
CA ASP A 777 18.19 22.70 6.85
C ASP A 777 19.02 21.42 6.63
N GLY A 778 19.03 20.91 5.39
CA GLY A 778 19.76 19.67 5.08
C GLY A 778 21.27 19.81 5.14
N LEU A 779 21.82 20.98 4.81
CA LEU A 779 23.26 21.22 4.88
C LEU A 779 23.70 21.86 6.20
N GLY A 780 22.76 22.22 7.08
CA GLY A 780 22.96 23.19 8.16
C GLY A 780 23.72 24.43 7.73
N ALA A 781 23.41 24.90 6.53
CA ALA A 781 23.95 26.13 5.97
C ALA A 781 23.24 27.33 6.58
N GLU A 782 23.86 28.52 6.53
CA GLU A 782 23.16 29.76 6.88
C GLU A 782 22.19 30.14 5.75
N LEU A 783 20.95 30.49 6.10
CA LEU A 783 19.94 30.95 5.15
C LEU A 783 19.93 32.48 5.09
N TYR A 784 20.01 33.06 3.89
CA TYR A 784 19.91 34.50 3.68
C TYR A 784 18.88 34.86 2.61
N GLU A 785 17.86 35.62 3.00
CA GLU A 785 16.88 36.17 2.06
C GLU A 785 17.36 37.50 1.47
N ILE A 786 17.37 37.58 0.14
CA ILE A 786 17.65 38.78 -0.63
C ILE A 786 16.37 39.63 -0.67
N VAL A 787 16.14 40.42 0.38
CA VAL A 787 14.92 41.21 0.54
C VAL A 787 15.02 42.52 -0.26
N PRO A 788 14.08 42.86 -1.15
CA PRO A 788 14.06 44.16 -1.80
C PRO A 788 13.76 45.29 -0.79
N ALA A 789 14.46 46.43 -0.88
CA ALA A 789 14.19 47.61 -0.04
C ALA A 789 12.75 48.14 -0.23
N VAL A 790 12.21 47.98 -1.43
CA VAL A 790 10.78 48.20 -1.73
C VAL A 790 10.16 46.86 -2.13
N PRO A 791 9.30 46.25 -1.29
CA PRO A 791 8.64 44.98 -1.59
C PRO A 791 7.89 44.99 -2.91
N TYR A 792 7.87 43.84 -3.61
CA TYR A 792 7.08 43.68 -4.84
C TYR A 792 5.61 43.46 -4.51
N THR A 793 4.73 44.29 -5.07
CA THR A 793 3.28 44.13 -4.96
C THR A 793 2.74 43.16 -6.02
N SER A 794 1.51 42.69 -5.87
CA SER A 794 0.84 41.89 -6.91
C SER A 794 0.73 42.63 -8.26
N ALA A 795 0.56 43.95 -8.23
CA ALA A 795 0.57 44.79 -9.43
C ALA A 795 1.96 44.82 -10.09
N ASP A 796 3.02 44.88 -9.30
CA ASP A 796 4.40 44.85 -9.80
C ASP A 796 4.73 43.53 -10.50
N LEU A 797 4.21 42.41 -9.98
CA LEU A 797 4.42 41.05 -10.49
C LEU A 797 3.53 40.70 -11.69
N ASN A 798 2.64 41.60 -12.12
CA ASN A 798 1.77 41.36 -13.27
C ASN A 798 2.57 41.36 -14.58
N TYR A 799 3.05 40.19 -14.99
CA TYR A 799 3.80 40.00 -16.23
C TYR A 799 2.97 40.23 -17.50
N GLY A 800 1.64 40.26 -17.40
CA GLY A 800 0.75 40.61 -18.51
C GLY A 800 0.70 42.12 -18.78
N ASP A 801 1.21 42.94 -17.87
CA ASP A 801 1.30 44.39 -18.00
C ASP A 801 2.73 44.81 -18.31
N SER A 802 2.96 45.40 -19.48
CA SER A 802 4.27 45.93 -19.88
C SER A 802 4.73 47.12 -19.04
N GLY A 803 3.81 47.79 -18.34
CA GLY A 803 4.09 48.88 -17.41
C GLY A 803 4.30 48.45 -15.95
N SER A 804 4.18 47.15 -15.64
CA SER A 804 4.46 46.67 -14.29
C SER A 804 5.94 46.81 -13.94
N ARG A 805 6.25 47.00 -12.66
CA ARG A 805 7.63 47.17 -12.18
C ARG A 805 8.53 46.03 -12.64
N THR A 806 8.08 44.77 -12.54
CA THR A 806 8.89 43.64 -13.00
C THR A 806 9.10 43.63 -14.51
N SER A 807 8.09 43.99 -15.32
CA SER A 807 8.27 44.15 -16.77
C SER A 807 9.27 45.25 -17.10
N MET A 808 9.23 46.39 -16.41
CA MET A 808 10.18 47.49 -16.60
C MET A 808 11.60 47.09 -16.19
N GLU A 809 11.76 46.48 -15.01
CA GLU A 809 13.06 45.99 -14.51
C GLU A 809 13.65 44.92 -15.43
N MET A 810 12.85 43.98 -15.93
CA MET A 810 13.38 42.90 -16.77
C MET A 810 13.74 43.38 -18.19
N ASN A 811 13.07 44.41 -18.69
CA ASN A 811 13.41 45.07 -19.97
C ASN A 811 14.65 45.97 -19.89
N ASP A 812 15.01 46.46 -18.71
CA ASP A 812 16.26 47.20 -18.49
C ASP A 812 17.36 46.28 -17.95
N VAL A 813 18.37 45.98 -18.76
CA VAL A 813 19.51 45.14 -18.35
C VAL A 813 20.33 45.75 -17.21
N ASN A 814 20.27 47.07 -17.04
CA ASN A 814 21.02 47.81 -16.03
C ASN A 814 20.20 48.06 -14.77
N ALA A 815 18.94 47.63 -14.70
CA ALA A 815 18.16 47.76 -13.48
C ALA A 815 18.85 47.02 -12.32
N ARG A 816 18.96 47.69 -11.17
CA ARG A 816 19.51 47.16 -9.91
C ARG A 816 18.56 47.51 -8.76
N PRO A 817 17.46 46.74 -8.59
CA PRO A 817 16.57 46.93 -7.45
C PRO A 817 17.37 46.88 -6.14
N GLU A 818 17.17 47.87 -5.28
CA GLU A 818 17.90 48.00 -4.01
C GLU A 818 17.51 46.87 -3.05
N ILE A 819 18.49 46.35 -2.31
CA ILE A 819 18.32 45.28 -1.32
C ILE A 819 18.31 45.90 0.08
N SER A 820 17.46 45.37 0.95
CA SER A 820 17.42 45.68 2.38
C SER A 820 18.38 44.76 3.14
N GLY A 821 19.37 45.35 3.80
CA GLY A 821 20.35 44.61 4.62
C GLY A 821 21.53 44.06 3.81
N SER A 822 22.40 43.31 4.49
CA SER A 822 23.60 42.71 3.92
C SER A 822 24.02 41.47 4.72
N VAL A 823 24.72 40.53 4.07
CA VAL A 823 25.44 39.45 4.74
C VAL A 823 26.63 40.06 5.47
N ALA A 824 26.61 40.02 6.81
CA ALA A 824 27.56 40.75 7.65
C ALA A 824 29.02 40.30 7.47
N ASP A 825 29.24 39.00 7.27
CA ASP A 825 30.53 38.41 6.98
C ASP A 825 30.40 37.44 5.80
N MET A 826 30.41 37.96 4.58
CA MET A 826 30.42 37.14 3.36
C MET A 826 31.76 36.40 3.18
N GLY A 827 32.82 36.88 3.82
CA GLY A 827 34.17 36.33 3.72
C GLY A 827 34.23 34.89 4.20
N GLN A 828 33.50 34.57 5.27
CA GLN A 828 33.50 33.24 5.91
C GLN A 828 32.97 32.09 5.06
N TYR A 829 32.23 32.35 3.96
CA TYR A 829 31.58 31.30 3.17
C TYR A 829 32.43 30.86 1.98
N ASP A 830 32.66 29.56 1.83
CA ASP A 830 33.36 29.00 0.68
C ASP A 830 32.40 28.69 -0.47
N THR A 831 31.15 28.37 -0.14
CA THR A 831 30.11 27.98 -1.10
C THR A 831 28.83 28.77 -0.88
N VAL A 832 28.24 29.26 -1.97
CA VAL A 832 26.98 30.03 -1.97
C VAL A 832 25.99 29.39 -2.94
N PHE A 833 24.92 28.81 -2.41
CA PHE A 833 23.73 28.50 -3.21
C PHE A 833 22.96 29.79 -3.51
N LEU A 834 22.53 29.97 -4.76
CA LEU A 834 21.86 31.19 -5.21
C LEU A 834 20.49 30.88 -5.82
N GLY A 835 19.43 31.09 -5.04
CA GLY A 835 18.05 30.76 -5.39
C GLY A 835 17.25 31.92 -5.99
N TYR A 836 16.52 31.70 -7.08
CA TYR A 836 15.60 32.71 -7.62
C TYR A 836 14.43 32.14 -8.46
N PRO A 837 13.27 32.81 -8.55
CA PRO A 837 12.25 32.48 -9.55
C PRO A 837 12.71 32.89 -10.95
N ILE A 838 12.27 32.18 -11.99
CA ILE A 838 12.49 32.63 -13.37
C ILE A 838 11.51 33.74 -13.75
N TRP A 839 12.02 34.92 -14.09
CA TRP A 839 11.26 36.04 -14.65
C TRP A 839 11.67 36.27 -16.11
N TRP A 840 10.73 36.21 -17.05
CA TRP A 840 10.99 36.38 -18.49
C TRP A 840 12.16 35.50 -19.02
N GLY A 841 12.31 34.29 -18.48
CA GLY A 841 13.39 33.36 -18.84
C GLY A 841 14.76 33.69 -18.25
N GLN A 842 14.85 34.67 -17.35
CA GLN A 842 16.09 35.17 -16.73
C GLN A 842 15.98 35.22 -15.20
N ALA A 843 17.11 35.42 -14.53
CA ALA A 843 17.13 35.72 -13.09
C ALA A 843 16.60 37.15 -12.85
N PRO A 844 15.82 37.41 -11.79
CA PRO A 844 15.36 38.76 -11.43
C PRO A 844 16.53 39.71 -11.22
N ARG A 845 16.38 40.98 -11.58
CA ARG A 845 17.46 41.97 -11.52
C ARG A 845 18.02 42.21 -10.12
N ILE A 846 17.25 41.93 -9.08
CA ILE A 846 17.73 41.98 -7.70
C ILE A 846 18.87 40.96 -7.42
N ILE A 847 18.92 39.86 -8.17
CA ILE A 847 20.06 38.91 -8.11
C ILE A 847 21.34 39.57 -8.64
N SER A 848 21.22 40.43 -9.65
CA SER A 848 22.36 41.22 -10.13
C SER A 848 22.85 42.20 -9.08
N THR A 849 21.95 42.88 -8.38
CA THR A 849 22.31 43.73 -7.24
C THR A 849 23.06 42.95 -6.18
N PHE A 850 22.57 41.75 -5.80
CA PHE A 850 23.23 40.90 -4.81
C PHE A 850 24.65 40.48 -5.24
N LEU A 851 24.82 39.99 -6.47
CA LEU A 851 26.13 39.55 -6.97
C LEU A 851 27.15 40.70 -7.06
N GLU A 852 26.70 41.92 -7.34
CA GLU A 852 27.56 43.11 -7.40
C GLU A 852 27.86 43.71 -6.02
N SER A 853 27.15 43.27 -4.97
CA SER A 853 27.30 43.81 -3.61
C SER A 853 28.46 43.17 -2.83
N TYR A 854 29.03 42.06 -3.31
CA TYR A 854 30.09 41.32 -2.63
C TYR A 854 31.17 40.85 -3.61
N ASP A 855 32.37 40.59 -3.06
CA ASP A 855 33.43 39.88 -3.78
C ASP A 855 33.26 38.37 -3.62
N PHE A 856 32.99 37.68 -4.73
CA PHE A 856 32.88 36.22 -4.79
C PHE A 856 34.16 35.54 -5.32
N SER A 857 35.27 36.25 -5.42
CA SER A 857 36.54 35.69 -5.91
C SER A 857 36.97 34.48 -5.09
N GLY A 858 37.18 33.35 -5.76
CA GLY A 858 37.56 32.07 -5.13
C GLY A 858 36.41 31.28 -4.49
N LYS A 859 35.21 31.86 -4.35
CA LYS A 859 34.03 31.18 -3.79
C LYS A 859 33.33 30.33 -4.85
N THR A 860 32.66 29.26 -4.42
CA THR A 860 31.82 28.43 -5.28
C THR A 860 30.39 28.97 -5.32
N ILE A 861 29.82 29.22 -6.50
CA ILE A 861 28.41 29.62 -6.64
C ILE A 861 27.61 28.51 -7.35
N ILE A 862 26.47 28.16 -6.76
CA ILE A 862 25.58 27.08 -7.24
C ILE A 862 24.15 27.63 -7.40
N PRO A 863 23.73 28.00 -8.62
CA PRO A 863 22.41 28.57 -8.81
C PRO A 863 21.30 27.50 -8.75
N PHE A 864 20.14 27.84 -8.19
CA PHE A 864 18.93 27.05 -8.37
C PHE A 864 17.74 27.96 -8.66
N CYS A 865 16.74 27.43 -9.35
CA CYS A 865 15.57 28.24 -9.68
C CYS A 865 14.25 27.49 -9.62
N THR A 866 13.18 28.25 -9.39
CA THR A 866 11.79 27.79 -9.54
C THR A 866 11.15 28.42 -10.76
N SER A 867 10.22 27.72 -11.41
CA SER A 867 9.44 28.29 -12.51
C SER A 867 8.19 27.46 -12.80
N GLY A 868 7.22 28.07 -13.50
CA GLY A 868 6.03 27.37 -13.98
C GLY A 868 6.28 26.40 -15.15
N SER A 869 7.38 26.55 -15.89
CA SER A 869 7.72 25.68 -17.04
C SER A 869 9.14 25.83 -17.58
N SER A 870 9.75 27.02 -17.46
CA SER A 870 11.06 27.34 -18.04
C SER A 870 12.22 26.66 -17.30
N GLY A 871 13.15 26.05 -18.04
CA GLY A 871 14.43 25.54 -17.50
C GLY A 871 15.31 26.64 -16.89
N ILE A 872 16.34 26.25 -16.13
CA ILE A 872 17.33 27.21 -15.59
C ILE A 872 18.11 27.90 -16.72
N GLY A 873 18.50 27.16 -17.76
CA GLY A 873 18.99 27.70 -19.04
C GLY A 873 19.97 28.86 -18.93
N SER A 874 19.76 29.90 -19.74
CA SER A 874 20.63 31.08 -19.77
C SER A 874 20.49 31.98 -18.54
N SER A 875 19.48 31.78 -17.69
CA SER A 875 19.30 32.59 -16.48
C SER A 875 20.48 32.47 -15.51
N ALA A 876 21.11 31.28 -15.43
CA ALA A 876 22.30 31.05 -14.63
C ALA A 876 23.57 31.53 -15.36
N THR A 877 23.77 31.15 -16.62
CA THR A 877 25.01 31.48 -17.35
C THR A 877 25.21 32.98 -17.55
N ASN A 878 24.12 33.75 -17.65
CA ASN A 878 24.20 35.20 -17.79
C ASN A 878 24.72 35.90 -16.52
N LEU A 879 24.56 35.27 -15.35
CA LEU A 879 25.06 35.80 -14.07
C LEU A 879 26.58 35.67 -13.92
N HIS A 880 27.23 34.78 -14.67
CA HIS A 880 28.68 34.52 -14.52
C HIS A 880 29.53 35.79 -14.75
N SER A 881 29.06 36.69 -15.63
CA SER A 881 29.74 37.95 -15.90
C SER A 881 29.76 38.92 -14.71
N LEU A 882 28.82 38.79 -13.77
CA LEU A 882 28.70 39.65 -12.59
C LEU A 882 29.59 39.19 -11.43
N ALA A 883 29.97 37.91 -11.42
CA ALA A 883 30.89 37.33 -10.43
C ALA A 883 31.96 36.49 -11.14
N SER A 884 32.79 37.15 -11.95
CA SER A 884 33.79 36.50 -12.81
C SER A 884 34.95 35.82 -12.06
N GLY A 885 35.18 36.19 -10.79
CA GLY A 885 36.15 35.54 -9.91
C GLY A 885 35.65 34.28 -9.21
N ALA A 886 34.35 33.97 -9.32
CA ALA A 886 33.73 32.83 -8.66
C ALA A 886 33.85 31.53 -9.47
N ASN A 887 33.90 30.40 -8.76
CA ASN A 887 33.82 29.06 -9.34
C ASN A 887 32.34 28.66 -9.49
N TRP A 888 31.83 28.65 -10.73
CA TRP A 888 30.42 28.32 -10.98
C TRP A 888 30.21 26.82 -11.19
N LEU A 889 29.36 26.20 -10.38
CA LEU A 889 28.86 24.85 -10.62
C LEU A 889 27.53 24.88 -11.38
N SER A 890 27.19 23.74 -11.97
CA SER A 890 25.93 23.61 -12.71
C SER A 890 24.74 23.68 -11.77
N GLY A 891 23.88 24.67 -12.01
CA GLY A 891 22.64 24.84 -11.30
C GLY A 891 21.49 23.95 -11.79
N ARG A 892 20.42 23.88 -11.01
CA ARG A 892 19.24 23.05 -11.33
C ARG A 892 17.92 23.82 -11.16
N ARG A 893 16.97 23.56 -12.06
CA ARG A 893 15.57 23.98 -11.88
C ARG A 893 14.82 22.95 -11.06
N PHE A 894 14.11 23.41 -10.05
CA PHE A 894 13.19 22.61 -9.25
C PHE A 894 11.73 23.02 -9.51
N SER A 895 10.82 22.05 -9.47
CA SER A 895 9.39 22.33 -9.41
C SER A 895 9.02 22.81 -8.01
N SER A 896 7.88 23.51 -7.89
CA SER A 896 7.31 23.88 -6.59
C SER A 896 7.00 22.67 -5.68
N SER A 897 6.93 21.47 -6.27
CA SER A 897 6.69 20.20 -5.60
C SER A 897 7.96 19.44 -5.18
N ALA A 898 9.16 19.97 -5.44
CA ALA A 898 10.40 19.30 -5.04
C ALA A 898 10.45 19.12 -3.52
N SER A 899 10.85 17.93 -3.06
CA SER A 899 10.97 17.60 -1.63
C SER A 899 12.28 18.13 -1.04
N GLN A 900 12.39 18.11 0.29
CA GLN A 900 13.67 18.37 0.95
C GLN A 900 14.73 17.37 0.52
N SER A 901 14.38 16.08 0.43
CA SER A 901 15.27 15.05 -0.09
C SER A 901 15.74 15.31 -1.53
N ASP A 902 14.90 15.84 -2.42
CA ASP A 902 15.32 16.22 -3.78
C ASP A 902 16.39 17.32 -3.77
N MET A 903 16.28 18.27 -2.83
CA MET A 903 17.21 19.39 -2.67
C MET A 903 18.52 18.92 -2.03
N VAL A 904 18.44 18.12 -0.98
CA VAL A 904 19.60 17.59 -0.24
C VAL A 904 20.39 16.60 -1.10
N GLN A 905 19.73 15.63 -1.75
CA GLN A 905 20.40 14.71 -2.68
C GLN A 905 21.05 15.45 -3.84
N TRP A 906 20.47 16.56 -4.29
CA TRP A 906 21.12 17.41 -5.29
C TRP A 906 22.38 18.08 -4.72
N ALA A 907 22.34 18.64 -3.52
CA ALA A 907 23.52 19.24 -2.88
C ALA A 907 24.63 18.19 -2.61
N GLU A 908 24.26 17.00 -2.13
CA GLU A 908 25.17 15.87 -1.93
C GLU A 908 25.81 15.42 -3.25
N SER A 909 25.05 15.42 -4.35
CA SER A 909 25.60 15.11 -5.69
C SER A 909 26.66 16.10 -6.17
N LEU A 910 26.75 17.28 -5.55
CA LEU A 910 27.75 18.30 -5.82
C LEU A 910 28.96 18.21 -4.86
N GLY A 911 28.99 17.23 -3.96
CA GLY A 911 30.07 17.01 -3.00
C GLY A 911 29.95 17.87 -1.73
N LEU A 912 28.73 18.28 -1.35
CA LEU A 912 28.45 18.99 -0.11
C LEU A 912 27.71 18.03 0.83
N ASP A 913 28.35 17.65 1.94
CA ASP A 913 27.80 16.69 2.89
C ASP A 913 26.64 17.31 3.69
N ALA A 914 25.52 16.59 3.82
CA ALA A 914 24.42 16.95 4.69
C ALA A 914 24.77 16.76 6.17
N ILE A 915 24.12 17.52 7.05
CA ILE A 915 24.22 17.26 8.49
C ILE A 915 23.45 15.97 8.79
N LYS A 916 24.16 14.98 9.34
CA LYS A 916 23.58 13.72 9.82
C LYS A 916 22.84 13.88 11.12
#